data_AF-A0A937PY18-F1
#
_entry.id   AF-A0A937PY18-F1
#
_cell.length_a   1.000
_cell.length_b   1.000
_cell.length_c   1.000
_cell.angle_alpha   90.00
_cell.angle_beta   90.00
_cell.angle_gamma   90.00
#
_symmetry.space_group_name_H-M   'P 1'
#
loop_
_entity.id
_entity.type
_entity.pdbx_description
1 polymer ?
#
loop_
_entity_poly.entity_id
_entity_poly.type
_entity_poly.pdbx_seq_one_letter_code
_entity_poly.pdbx_strand_id
1 'polypeptide(L)'
;MRRASLMATVSAIVLLALLPADAAEPLATITVEAGAHERLDTPVCVAVPKGAEAWPPVNLREAGTGEAATLIACQVEAGDPPRLAFILPGKTPAGAARVFEVTPLDARLLASRAEVRKRDGGLDVIVHDKPVLRYHAARTELPEGVEEKFAHEAYIHPAWTPAGRVVTDDYPPDHKHQRGIWFSWTKTEFEGRHPDFWNLGDQTATIRFTEMGPTADGPVFASFEPHHEHLDTKAPGGPKVILKEQWAVRVWNAGGPDAGYFLWDLTSRQQCVADSPLRLPKYHYGGLGYRGNRAWLTEVAMKTSEGKGRKDGNESTARWLDLAGPLDGGQAGCLILIHPSNFRYPQPLRLNPKQPQICVAPSQGGDWEIKPGEEYVSHYRFVIHDGPMDDATAERLWRDFAEPPTVKIAANASVNPSAGAAASTSSAGPSDAAGATDAAKDKPLKICMLAGSDEYSGYESLSAFKKHLESAGRAVCTLVRGKDKAASLPGVEALTGCDVLLVFLRRNTLLPDQLRVVQDWCKAGKPVVGVRTASHAFQNWLEFDKEVLGGNYQGHYGHGPVAKVNLLEVSKDHPVLKGVQPFESAYSLYKNTGLADDVTLLATATADGHTEPVAWTRLHNGGRVFYTSLGGPKDFENPNFRRMLTNAIFWTAKREAE
;
A
#
# COMPACT_ATOMS: atom_id res chain seq x y z
N MET A 1 -3.09 -48.48 -77.66
CA MET A 1 -3.77 -47.18 -77.88
C MET A 1 -4.82 -46.98 -76.80
N ARG A 2 -4.67 -45.89 -76.02
CA ARG A 2 -5.71 -45.12 -75.31
C ARG A 2 -6.51 -45.73 -74.13
N ARG A 3 -6.21 -45.13 -72.96
CA ARG A 3 -7.10 -44.54 -71.93
C ARG A 3 -7.79 -45.48 -70.92
N ALA A 4 -7.18 -45.55 -69.73
CA ALA A 4 -7.88 -45.78 -68.47
C ALA A 4 -8.54 -44.47 -68.00
N SER A 5 -9.85 -44.50 -67.74
CA SER A 5 -10.60 -43.43 -67.08
C SER A 5 -10.56 -43.66 -65.57
N LEU A 6 -9.87 -42.77 -64.85
CA LEU A 6 -9.89 -42.67 -63.40
C LEU A 6 -11.03 -41.70 -63.02
N MET A 7 -12.06 -42.18 -62.32
CA MET A 7 -13.02 -41.30 -61.62
C MET A 7 -12.31 -40.69 -60.41
N ALA A 8 -12.04 -39.39 -60.47
CA ALA A 8 -11.54 -38.61 -59.35
C ALA A 8 -12.70 -38.06 -58.53
N THR A 9 -12.82 -38.50 -57.28
CA THR A 9 -13.68 -37.91 -56.25
C THR A 9 -13.08 -36.58 -55.84
N VAL A 10 -13.79 -35.47 -56.09
CA VAL A 10 -13.39 -34.13 -55.64
C VAL A 10 -13.79 -34.00 -54.18
N SER A 11 -12.84 -34.21 -53.26
CA SER A 11 -12.97 -33.75 -51.88
C SER A 11 -12.70 -32.25 -51.85
N ALA A 12 -13.74 -31.47 -51.56
CA ALA A 12 -13.61 -30.05 -51.28
C ALA A 12 -12.83 -29.87 -49.96
N ILE A 13 -11.56 -29.49 -50.08
CA ILE A 13 -10.77 -28.98 -48.95
C ILE A 13 -11.30 -27.58 -48.66
N VAL A 14 -12.10 -27.46 -47.60
CA VAL A 14 -12.40 -26.16 -46.98
C VAL A 14 -11.10 -25.68 -46.34
N LEU A 15 -10.42 -24.76 -47.02
CA LEU A 15 -9.30 -24.02 -46.46
C LEU A 15 -9.90 -23.09 -45.39
N LEU A 16 -9.94 -23.54 -44.14
CA LEU A 16 -10.22 -22.67 -43.01
C LEU A 16 -9.04 -21.69 -42.94
N ALA A 17 -9.25 -20.45 -43.40
CA ALA A 17 -8.32 -19.38 -43.14
C ALA A 17 -8.21 -19.25 -41.61
N LEU A 18 -7.05 -19.66 -41.06
CA LEU A 18 -6.62 -19.24 -39.73
C LEU A 18 -6.49 -17.72 -39.79
N LEU A 19 -7.54 -17.03 -39.35
CA LEU A 19 -7.42 -15.64 -38.96
C LEU A 19 -6.32 -15.57 -37.89
N PRO A 20 -5.36 -14.63 -37.97
CA PRO A 20 -4.50 -14.36 -36.83
C PRO A 20 -5.41 -14.06 -35.63
N ALA A 21 -5.13 -14.67 -34.48
CA ALA A 21 -5.79 -14.27 -33.25
C ALA A 21 -5.59 -12.76 -33.11
N ASP A 22 -6.68 -11.99 -33.08
CA ASP A 22 -6.62 -10.55 -32.86
C ASP A 22 -5.85 -10.31 -31.55
N ALA A 23 -4.60 -9.86 -31.66
CA ALA A 23 -3.84 -9.43 -30.50
C ALA A 23 -4.55 -8.19 -29.98
N ALA A 24 -5.22 -8.32 -28.82
CA ALA A 24 -5.89 -7.21 -28.17
C ALA A 24 -4.97 -5.98 -28.13
N GLU A 25 -5.48 -4.82 -28.54
CA GLU A 25 -4.71 -3.58 -28.51
C GLU A 25 -4.15 -3.33 -27.10
N PRO A 26 -2.88 -2.92 -26.97
CA PRO A 26 -2.31 -2.64 -25.66
C PRO A 26 -3.04 -1.49 -24.98
N LEU A 27 -3.11 -1.51 -23.65
CA LEU A 27 -3.79 -0.48 -22.85
C LEU A 27 -3.06 0.87 -22.93
N ALA A 28 -1.73 0.80 -23.03
CA ALA A 28 -0.84 1.93 -23.20
C ALA A 28 0.51 1.46 -23.75
N THR A 29 1.32 2.41 -24.17
CA THR A 29 2.74 2.21 -24.50
C THR A 29 3.60 2.94 -23.48
N ILE A 30 4.62 2.26 -22.97
CA ILE A 30 5.63 2.79 -22.06
C ILE A 30 6.97 2.83 -22.78
N THR A 31 7.52 4.02 -22.94
CA THR A 31 8.90 4.19 -23.42
C THR A 31 9.82 4.46 -22.25
N VAL A 32 10.83 3.61 -22.08
CA VAL A 32 11.87 3.75 -21.06
C VAL A 32 13.16 4.18 -21.74
N GLU A 33 13.60 5.39 -21.43
CA GLU A 33 14.84 5.99 -21.94
C GLU A 33 15.94 5.81 -20.89
N ALA A 34 17.03 5.15 -21.24
CA ALA A 34 18.13 4.86 -20.32
C ALA A 34 18.81 6.13 -19.78
N GLY A 35 18.74 7.24 -20.54
CA GLY A 35 19.43 8.48 -20.21
C GLY A 35 20.93 8.39 -20.50
N ALA A 36 21.76 9.13 -19.76
CA ALA A 36 23.20 9.19 -19.99
C ALA A 36 23.96 7.91 -19.61
N HIS A 37 23.28 6.92 -19.03
CA HIS A 37 23.90 5.78 -18.36
C HIS A 37 23.25 4.47 -18.78
N GLU A 38 24.07 3.42 -18.84
CA GLU A 38 23.60 2.06 -19.08
C GLU A 38 22.78 1.54 -17.90
N ARG A 39 21.72 0.80 -18.20
CA ARG A 39 20.82 0.16 -17.24
C ARG A 39 20.94 -1.35 -17.31
N LEU A 40 20.82 -2.04 -16.18
CA LEU A 40 20.85 -3.49 -16.09
C LEU A 40 19.95 -3.94 -14.95
N ASP A 41 18.84 -4.62 -15.29
CA ASP A 41 17.86 -5.13 -14.31
C ASP A 41 17.40 -4.06 -13.32
N THR A 42 17.15 -2.87 -13.85
CA THR A 42 16.98 -1.65 -13.07
C THR A 42 15.54 -1.52 -12.56
N PRO A 43 15.33 -1.34 -11.24
CA PRO A 43 14.01 -1.01 -10.71
C PRO A 43 13.50 0.32 -11.27
N VAL A 44 12.27 0.30 -11.78
CA VAL A 44 11.59 1.47 -12.33
C VAL A 44 10.29 1.68 -11.57
N CYS A 45 9.99 2.93 -11.21
CA CYS A 45 8.72 3.30 -10.60
C CYS A 45 8.26 4.67 -11.11
N VAL A 46 7.14 4.70 -11.83
CA VAL A 46 6.67 5.88 -12.55
C VAL A 46 5.22 6.18 -12.18
N ALA A 47 4.87 7.45 -12.04
CA ALA A 47 3.47 7.85 -11.91
C ALA A 47 2.68 7.44 -13.16
N VAL A 48 1.52 6.81 -12.98
CA VAL A 48 0.65 6.50 -14.11
C VAL A 48 -0.24 7.71 -14.44
N PRO A 49 -0.62 7.90 -15.71
CA PRO A 49 -1.53 8.98 -16.08
C PRO A 49 -2.93 8.72 -15.51
N LYS A 50 -3.67 9.81 -15.26
CA LYS A 50 -5.08 9.74 -14.84
C LYS A 50 -5.90 8.87 -15.80
N GLY A 51 -6.71 7.96 -15.26
CA GLY A 51 -7.46 6.93 -15.99
C GLY A 51 -6.77 5.56 -16.00
N ALA A 52 -5.45 5.50 -15.79
CA ALA A 52 -4.73 4.23 -15.65
C ALA A 52 -5.05 3.50 -14.34
N GLU A 53 -5.70 4.16 -13.37
CA GLU A 53 -6.18 3.51 -12.13
C GLU A 53 -7.26 2.47 -12.42
N ALA A 54 -7.94 2.57 -13.56
CA ALA A 54 -8.94 1.63 -14.02
C ALA A 54 -8.34 0.43 -14.78
N TRP A 55 -7.02 0.39 -15.01
CA TRP A 55 -6.40 -0.76 -15.64
C TRP A 55 -6.65 -2.02 -14.76
N PRO A 56 -6.97 -3.18 -15.36
CA PRO A 56 -6.89 -4.44 -14.62
C PRO A 56 -5.45 -4.65 -14.14
N PRO A 57 -5.14 -5.67 -13.33
CA PRO A 57 -3.76 -6.08 -13.15
C PRO A 57 -3.07 -6.22 -14.51
N VAL A 58 -1.87 -5.64 -14.66
CA VAL A 58 -1.15 -5.56 -15.94
C VAL A 58 0.25 -6.16 -15.84
N ASN A 59 0.82 -6.48 -16.99
CA ASN A 59 2.25 -6.68 -17.19
C ASN A 59 2.73 -5.90 -18.42
N LEU A 60 4.04 -5.77 -18.59
CA LEU A 60 4.62 -5.23 -19.82
C LEU A 60 5.03 -6.33 -20.79
N ARG A 61 4.99 -6.02 -22.07
CA ARG A 61 5.56 -6.81 -23.16
C ARG A 61 6.46 -5.92 -24.00
N GLU A 62 7.67 -6.36 -24.32
CA GLU A 62 8.56 -5.55 -25.17
C GLU A 62 8.04 -5.48 -26.62
N ALA A 63 7.90 -4.27 -27.14
CA ALA A 63 7.35 -4.03 -28.46
C ALA A 63 8.25 -4.65 -29.56
N GLY A 64 7.64 -5.16 -30.63
CA GLY A 64 8.37 -5.71 -31.78
C GLY A 64 8.97 -7.10 -31.60
N THR A 65 8.75 -7.76 -30.44
CA THR A 65 9.27 -9.12 -30.16
C THR A 65 8.23 -10.24 -30.32
N GLY A 66 6.97 -9.90 -30.65
CA GLY A 66 5.89 -10.86 -30.95
C GLY A 66 5.44 -11.69 -29.74
N GLU A 67 4.80 -12.85 -29.95
CA GLU A 67 4.41 -13.79 -28.86
C GLU A 67 5.61 -14.40 -28.13
N ALA A 68 6.81 -14.32 -28.71
CA ALA A 68 8.07 -14.76 -28.09
C ALA A 68 8.64 -13.72 -27.09
N ALA A 69 7.97 -12.58 -26.91
CA ALA A 69 8.37 -11.52 -26.00
C ALA A 69 8.41 -11.99 -24.54
N THR A 70 9.48 -11.67 -23.82
CA THR A 70 9.52 -11.80 -22.36
C THR A 70 8.49 -10.86 -21.74
N LEU A 71 7.54 -11.42 -20.99
CA LEU A 71 6.61 -10.62 -20.20
C LEU A 71 7.29 -10.14 -18.92
N ILE A 72 7.00 -8.90 -18.53
CA ILE A 72 7.64 -8.24 -17.38
C ILE A 72 6.56 -7.96 -16.35
N ALA A 73 6.74 -8.50 -15.15
CA ALA A 73 5.84 -8.26 -14.04
C ALA A 73 5.73 -6.77 -13.72
N CYS A 74 4.51 -6.33 -13.40
CA CYS A 74 4.25 -5.02 -12.84
C CYS A 74 3.58 -5.12 -11.49
N GLN A 75 3.70 -4.05 -10.71
CA GLN A 75 3.01 -3.87 -9.46
C GLN A 75 2.60 -2.41 -9.33
N VAL A 76 1.31 -2.17 -9.08
CA VAL A 76 0.79 -0.81 -8.88
C VAL A 76 0.89 -0.47 -7.39
N GLU A 77 1.55 0.64 -7.11
CA GLU A 77 1.55 1.28 -5.81
C GLU A 77 0.41 2.31 -5.75
N ALA A 78 -0.41 2.18 -4.71
CA ALA A 78 -1.46 3.14 -4.42
C ALA A 78 -0.84 4.50 -4.04
N GLY A 79 -1.36 5.58 -4.61
CA GLY A 79 -0.97 6.96 -4.34
C GLY A 79 -1.84 7.91 -5.16
N ASP A 80 -1.57 9.21 -5.08
CA ASP A 80 -2.15 10.23 -5.97
C ASP A 80 -1.02 11.12 -6.55
N PRO A 81 -0.63 10.92 -7.82
CA PRO A 81 -1.08 9.84 -8.72
C PRO A 81 -0.53 8.46 -8.27
N PRO A 82 -1.19 7.34 -8.61
CA PRO A 82 -0.64 6.01 -8.37
C PRO A 82 0.61 5.79 -9.22
N ARG A 83 1.40 4.78 -8.86
CA ARG A 83 2.67 4.50 -9.53
C ARG A 83 2.72 3.06 -10.02
N LEU A 84 3.22 2.85 -11.23
CA LEU A 84 3.52 1.52 -11.77
C LEU A 84 4.99 1.22 -11.53
N ALA A 85 5.26 0.10 -10.87
CA ALA A 85 6.59 -0.42 -10.64
C ALA A 85 6.85 -1.67 -11.49
N PHE A 86 8.07 -1.80 -12.02
CA PHE A 86 8.57 -2.97 -12.73
C PHE A 86 10.09 -3.00 -12.70
N ILE A 87 10.70 -4.14 -13.07
CA ILE A 87 12.15 -4.25 -13.27
C ILE A 87 12.42 -4.16 -14.76
N LEU A 88 13.23 -3.19 -15.21
CA LEU A 88 13.66 -3.08 -16.61
C LEU A 88 14.67 -4.20 -16.90
N PRO A 89 14.29 -5.27 -17.64
CA PRO A 89 15.10 -6.48 -17.68
C PRO A 89 16.30 -6.35 -18.61
N GLY A 90 17.44 -6.88 -18.21
CA GLY A 90 18.64 -6.95 -19.02
C GLY A 90 19.25 -5.57 -19.33
N LYS A 91 20.22 -5.61 -20.24
CA LYS A 91 21.05 -4.44 -20.59
C LYS A 91 20.30 -3.47 -21.49
N THR A 92 20.23 -2.21 -21.09
CA THR A 92 19.79 -1.10 -21.95
C THR A 92 20.93 -0.08 -22.06
N PRO A 93 21.59 0.05 -23.23
CA PRO A 93 22.73 0.95 -23.41
C PRO A 93 22.41 2.42 -23.10
N ALA A 94 23.42 3.18 -22.70
CA ALA A 94 23.30 4.63 -22.55
C ALA A 94 22.77 5.29 -23.85
N GLY A 95 21.83 6.21 -23.71
CA GLY A 95 21.16 6.90 -24.81
C GLY A 95 20.11 6.07 -25.56
N ALA A 96 19.98 4.78 -25.27
CA ALA A 96 18.95 3.94 -25.89
C ALA A 96 17.58 4.12 -25.22
N ALA A 97 16.53 3.78 -25.97
CA ALA A 97 15.17 3.71 -25.48
C ALA A 97 14.59 2.33 -25.81
N ARG A 98 13.78 1.80 -24.90
CA ARG A 98 13.00 0.57 -25.10
C ARG A 98 11.53 0.88 -24.96
N VAL A 99 10.73 0.22 -25.77
CA VAL A 99 9.29 0.46 -25.85
C VAL A 99 8.57 -0.80 -25.40
N PHE A 100 7.60 -0.61 -24.51
CA PHE A 100 6.83 -1.67 -23.92
C PHE A 100 5.34 -1.42 -24.08
N GLU A 101 4.61 -2.48 -24.34
CA GLU A 101 3.16 -2.50 -24.41
C GLU A 101 2.59 -2.92 -23.05
N VAL A 102 1.63 -2.16 -22.53
CA VAL A 102 0.88 -2.53 -21.33
C VAL A 102 -0.22 -3.49 -21.73
N THR A 103 -0.19 -4.70 -21.16
CA THR A 103 -1.12 -5.78 -21.49
C THR A 103 -1.75 -6.35 -20.21
N PRO A 104 -2.95 -6.96 -20.27
CA PRO A 104 -3.54 -7.64 -19.12
C PRO A 104 -2.59 -8.67 -18.51
N LEU A 105 -2.59 -8.78 -17.18
CA LEU A 105 -1.68 -9.64 -16.42
C LEU A 105 -1.78 -11.10 -16.85
N ASP A 106 -0.64 -11.66 -17.21
CA ASP A 106 -0.43 -13.11 -17.27
C ASP A 106 -0.17 -13.68 -15.88
N ALA A 107 -1.05 -14.58 -15.42
CA ALA A 107 -0.99 -15.17 -14.09
C ALA A 107 0.34 -15.92 -13.80
N ARG A 108 1.08 -16.34 -14.83
CA ARG A 108 2.40 -16.99 -14.65
C ARG A 108 3.43 -16.06 -14.02
N LEU A 109 3.27 -14.75 -14.19
CA LEU A 109 4.16 -13.75 -13.59
C LEU A 109 3.99 -13.61 -12.07
N LEU A 110 2.96 -14.22 -11.49
CA LEU A 110 2.74 -14.23 -10.04
C LEU A 110 3.51 -15.33 -9.31
N ALA A 111 4.21 -16.21 -10.03
CA ALA A 111 4.96 -17.32 -9.44
C ALA A 111 6.22 -16.86 -8.68
N SER A 112 6.91 -15.84 -9.18
CA SER A 112 8.02 -15.18 -8.49
C SER A 112 7.50 -13.93 -7.79
N ARG A 113 7.78 -13.79 -6.50
CA ARG A 113 7.33 -12.63 -5.71
C ARG A 113 8.29 -12.28 -4.60
N ALA A 114 8.23 -11.00 -4.22
CA ALA A 114 8.69 -10.53 -2.94
C ALA A 114 7.52 -10.60 -1.94
N GLU A 115 7.80 -11.08 -0.73
CA GLU A 115 6.79 -11.39 0.29
C GLU A 115 7.20 -10.88 1.67
N VAL A 116 6.26 -10.21 2.35
CA VAL A 116 6.29 -9.86 3.76
C VAL A 116 5.65 -10.99 4.56
N ARG A 117 6.46 -11.68 5.36
CA ARG A 117 5.98 -12.67 6.33
C ARG A 117 5.96 -12.07 7.72
N LYS A 118 4.76 -11.88 8.28
CA LYS A 118 4.61 -11.44 9.67
C LYS A 118 5.23 -12.47 10.62
N ARG A 119 5.99 -11.99 11.60
CA ARG A 119 6.61 -12.78 12.66
C ARG A 119 6.24 -12.19 14.01
N ASP A 120 6.44 -12.97 15.06
CA ASP A 120 6.35 -12.40 16.40
C ASP A 120 7.42 -11.30 16.56
N GLY A 121 7.01 -10.17 17.11
CA GLY A 121 7.84 -8.98 17.27
C GLY A 121 8.35 -8.32 15.98
N GLY A 122 7.77 -8.60 14.79
CA GLY A 122 8.24 -7.97 13.54
C GLY A 122 7.77 -8.62 12.25
N LEU A 123 8.64 -8.58 11.22
CA LEU A 123 8.40 -9.21 9.93
C LEU A 123 9.71 -9.63 9.25
N ASP A 124 9.63 -10.64 8.40
CA ASP A 124 10.67 -11.01 7.44
C ASP A 124 10.23 -10.56 6.05
N VAL A 125 11.18 -10.17 5.20
CA VAL A 125 10.96 -10.02 3.77
C VAL A 125 11.74 -11.08 3.02
N ILE A 126 11.06 -11.75 2.08
CA ILE A 126 11.55 -12.92 1.36
C ILE A 126 11.43 -12.68 -0.13
N VAL A 127 12.49 -13.02 -0.87
CA VAL A 127 12.58 -12.92 -2.33
C VAL A 127 13.29 -14.17 -2.84
N HIS A 128 12.79 -14.79 -3.91
CA HIS A 128 13.32 -16.06 -4.43
C HIS A 128 13.45 -17.17 -3.36
N ASP A 129 12.44 -17.30 -2.50
CA ASP A 129 12.40 -18.22 -1.36
C ASP A 129 13.55 -18.07 -0.36
N LYS A 130 14.27 -16.94 -0.41
CA LYS A 130 15.39 -16.63 0.48
C LYS A 130 15.04 -15.41 1.33
N PRO A 131 15.39 -15.42 2.63
CA PRO A 131 15.22 -14.24 3.46
C PRO A 131 16.17 -13.14 2.96
N VAL A 132 15.66 -11.90 2.90
CA VAL A 132 16.43 -10.71 2.50
C VAL A 132 16.75 -9.86 3.72
N LEU A 133 15.73 -9.58 4.54
CA LEU A 133 15.88 -8.83 5.78
C LEU A 133 14.80 -9.19 6.79
N ARG A 134 15.08 -8.93 8.07
CA ARG A 134 14.10 -8.94 9.15
C ARG A 134 14.03 -7.56 9.79
N TYR A 135 12.81 -7.09 10.01
CA TYR A 135 12.53 -5.88 10.79
C TYR A 135 12.01 -6.27 12.18
N HIS A 136 12.57 -5.63 13.21
CA HIS A 136 12.18 -5.82 14.61
C HIS A 136 11.31 -4.65 15.08
N ALA A 137 10.01 -4.96 15.24
CA ALA A 137 8.98 -4.05 15.74
C ALA A 137 8.81 -4.11 17.28
N ALA A 138 9.43 -5.09 17.93
CA ALA A 138 9.41 -5.23 19.38
C ALA A 138 10.81 -5.50 19.89
N ARG A 139 11.02 -5.27 21.19
CA ARG A 139 12.24 -5.66 21.90
C ARG A 139 12.55 -7.13 21.66
N THR A 140 13.80 -7.39 21.28
CA THR A 140 14.34 -8.74 21.16
C THR A 140 14.72 -9.30 22.52
N GLU A 141 14.76 -10.63 22.63
CA GLU A 141 15.35 -11.29 23.78
C GLU A 141 16.82 -10.89 23.89
N LEU A 142 17.23 -10.45 25.08
CA LEU A 142 18.58 -9.97 25.31
C LEU A 142 19.57 -11.14 25.35
N PRO A 143 20.67 -11.08 24.59
CA PRO A 143 21.74 -12.05 24.72
C PRO A 143 22.33 -12.06 26.14
N GLU A 144 22.87 -13.21 26.54
CA GLU A 144 23.54 -13.35 27.83
C GLU A 144 24.61 -12.26 28.03
N GLY A 145 24.59 -11.62 29.20
CA GLY A 145 25.53 -10.55 29.54
C GLY A 145 25.18 -9.18 28.96
N VAL A 146 24.08 -9.03 28.22
CA VAL A 146 23.54 -7.72 27.81
C VAL A 146 22.60 -7.19 28.89
N GLU A 147 22.83 -5.95 29.31
CA GLU A 147 22.00 -5.27 30.32
C GLU A 147 20.71 -4.73 29.71
N GLU A 148 19.61 -4.72 30.47
CA GLU A 148 18.27 -4.23 30.04
C GLU A 148 18.30 -2.81 29.47
N LYS A 149 19.19 -1.95 29.96
CA LYS A 149 19.34 -0.57 29.45
C LYS A 149 19.74 -0.50 27.97
N PHE A 150 20.27 -1.59 27.41
CA PHE A 150 20.62 -1.69 26.00
C PHE A 150 19.53 -2.32 25.14
N ALA A 151 18.41 -2.78 25.72
CA ALA A 151 17.29 -3.32 24.97
C ALA A 151 16.76 -2.30 23.95
N HIS A 152 16.43 -2.78 22.76
CA HIS A 152 16.00 -1.91 21.67
C HIS A 152 15.08 -2.63 20.67
N GLU A 153 14.40 -1.80 19.88
CA GLU A 153 13.49 -2.17 18.79
C GLU A 153 13.62 -1.12 17.67
N ALA A 154 12.77 -1.18 16.65
CA ALA A 154 12.79 -0.26 15.51
C ALA A 154 14.08 -0.32 14.67
N TYR A 155 14.45 -1.53 14.22
CA TYR A 155 15.67 -1.76 13.44
C TYR A 155 15.56 -2.94 12.49
N ILE A 156 16.47 -3.00 11.51
CA ILE A 156 16.63 -4.14 10.61
C ILE A 156 17.84 -4.96 11.05
N HIS A 157 17.60 -6.22 11.39
CA HIS A 157 18.58 -7.26 11.60
C HIS A 157 17.84 -8.62 11.64
N PRO A 158 18.45 -9.70 11.15
CA PRO A 158 19.58 -9.72 10.22
C PRO A 158 19.19 -9.21 8.82
N ALA A 159 20.22 -8.86 8.03
CA ALA A 159 20.15 -8.70 6.59
C ALA A 159 21.01 -9.78 5.93
N TRP A 160 20.48 -10.44 4.91
CA TRP A 160 21.08 -11.63 4.31
C TRP A 160 21.50 -11.39 2.86
N THR A 161 22.62 -12.00 2.47
CA THR A 161 22.99 -12.16 1.06
C THR A 161 22.18 -13.26 0.39
N PRO A 162 22.17 -13.36 -0.95
CA PRO A 162 21.59 -14.50 -1.66
C PRO A 162 22.17 -15.87 -1.28
N ALA A 163 23.45 -15.95 -0.92
CA ALA A 163 24.05 -17.17 -0.36
C ALA A 163 23.62 -17.47 1.09
N GLY A 164 22.81 -16.61 1.73
CA GLY A 164 22.29 -16.80 3.08
C GLY A 164 23.23 -16.31 4.18
N ARG A 165 24.24 -15.51 3.86
CA ARG A 165 25.19 -14.96 4.85
C ARG A 165 24.60 -13.72 5.50
N VAL A 166 24.69 -13.63 6.82
CA VAL A 166 24.22 -12.47 7.58
C VAL A 166 25.31 -11.39 7.61
N VAL A 167 25.02 -10.20 7.09
CA VAL A 167 26.03 -9.11 6.99
C VAL A 167 25.93 -8.07 8.11
N THR A 168 24.81 -8.03 8.83
CA THR A 168 24.62 -7.14 9.98
C THR A 168 24.86 -7.86 11.30
N ASP A 169 25.13 -7.12 12.37
CA ASP A 169 25.22 -7.66 13.72
C ASP A 169 24.23 -6.99 14.67
N ASP A 170 23.90 -7.69 15.75
CA ASP A 170 23.06 -7.17 16.83
C ASP A 170 23.70 -7.46 18.18
N TYR A 171 23.61 -6.49 19.09
CA TYR A 171 24.29 -6.50 20.40
C TYR A 171 25.77 -6.92 20.31
N PRO A 172 26.62 -6.23 19.53
CA PRO A 172 28.02 -6.63 19.42
C PRO A 172 28.73 -6.51 20.78
N PRO A 173 29.68 -7.40 21.09
CA PRO A 173 30.26 -7.52 22.43
C PRO A 173 30.98 -6.24 22.90
N ASP A 174 31.50 -5.45 21.95
CA ASP A 174 32.21 -4.23 22.24
C ASP A 174 31.29 -3.01 22.41
N HIS A 175 30.14 -2.98 21.73
CA HIS A 175 29.19 -1.85 21.73
C HIS A 175 27.74 -2.35 21.75
N LYS A 176 27.29 -2.88 22.90
CA LYS A 176 25.99 -3.55 23.08
C LYS A 176 24.74 -2.76 22.63
N HIS A 177 24.84 -1.45 22.46
CA HIS A 177 23.74 -0.59 21.99
C HIS A 177 23.65 -0.51 20.45
N GLN A 178 24.66 -0.97 19.71
CA GLN A 178 24.65 -1.01 18.25
C GLN A 178 23.85 -2.21 17.75
N ARG A 179 23.24 -2.04 16.57
CA ARG A 179 22.29 -2.97 15.95
C ARG A 179 22.41 -2.89 14.45
N GLY A 180 21.75 -3.76 13.67
CA GLY A 180 22.00 -3.86 12.23
C GLY A 180 21.89 -2.54 11.45
N ILE A 181 20.67 -2.11 11.11
CA ILE A 181 20.41 -0.83 10.44
C ILE A 181 19.39 -0.04 11.25
N TRP A 182 19.70 1.21 11.59
CA TRP A 182 18.85 2.07 12.40
C TRP A 182 19.10 3.56 12.12
N PHE A 183 18.18 4.43 12.52
CA PHE A 183 18.41 5.87 12.57
C PHE A 183 18.53 6.31 14.02
N SER A 184 19.47 7.20 14.31
CA SER A 184 19.64 7.73 15.65
C SER A 184 20.49 8.99 15.68
N TRP A 185 20.27 9.84 16.67
CA TRP A 185 21.03 11.06 16.90
C TRP A 185 21.77 11.02 18.24
N THR A 186 22.93 11.66 18.30
CA THR A 186 23.72 11.87 19.53
C THR A 186 24.10 13.34 19.63
N LYS A 187 24.62 13.76 20.79
CA LYS A 187 24.99 15.15 21.09
C LYS A 187 23.87 16.15 20.84
N THR A 188 22.63 15.70 20.92
CA THR A 188 21.48 16.56 20.68
C THR A 188 21.33 17.56 21.82
N GLU A 189 20.65 18.66 21.54
CA GLU A 189 20.17 19.59 22.55
C GLU A 189 18.67 19.82 22.34
N PHE A 190 17.92 19.70 23.43
CA PHE A 190 16.47 19.88 23.43
C PHE A 190 16.04 20.50 24.77
N GLU A 191 15.49 21.72 24.73
CA GLU A 191 15.00 22.44 25.92
C GLU A 191 16.05 22.49 27.07
N GLY A 192 17.31 22.77 26.71
CA GLY A 192 18.45 22.84 27.64
C GLY A 192 18.95 21.49 28.17
N ARG A 193 18.41 20.37 27.68
CA ARG A 193 18.84 19.00 27.99
C ARG A 193 19.56 18.38 26.80
N HIS A 194 20.18 17.21 27.03
CA HIS A 194 20.96 16.49 26.02
C HIS A 194 20.50 15.03 25.87
N PRO A 195 19.31 14.76 25.30
CA PRO A 195 18.90 13.40 24.99
C PRO A 195 19.86 12.76 23.99
N ASP A 196 20.35 11.55 24.29
CA ASP A 196 21.22 10.78 23.40
C ASP A 196 20.49 9.50 22.97
N PHE A 197 20.02 9.49 21.73
CA PHE A 197 19.27 8.37 21.16
C PHE A 197 20.21 7.23 20.73
N TRP A 198 21.50 7.53 20.58
CA TRP A 198 22.51 6.60 20.07
C TRP A 198 23.14 5.80 21.21
N ASN A 199 23.63 6.52 22.23
CA ASN A 199 24.35 5.94 23.34
C ASN A 199 23.36 5.63 24.48
N LEU A 200 22.72 4.47 24.42
CA LEU A 200 21.65 4.09 25.36
C LEU A 200 22.10 3.91 26.83
N GLY A 201 23.40 3.93 27.10
CA GLY A 201 23.97 3.62 28.41
C GLY A 201 23.49 4.54 29.55
N ASP A 202 23.33 5.84 29.28
CA ASP A 202 22.87 6.81 30.27
C ASP A 202 21.33 6.91 30.33
N GLN A 203 20.64 6.21 29.42
CA GLN A 203 19.18 6.18 29.30
C GLN A 203 18.58 7.58 29.31
N THR A 204 19.19 8.54 28.60
CA THR A 204 18.65 9.90 28.47
C THR A 204 17.59 9.96 27.37
N ALA A 205 17.70 9.10 26.35
CA ALA A 205 16.72 8.98 25.30
C ALA A 205 16.54 7.53 24.82
N THR A 206 15.46 7.29 24.08
CA THR A 206 15.19 5.99 23.45
C THR A 206 14.41 6.18 22.15
N ILE A 207 14.41 5.14 21.32
CA ILE A 207 13.60 5.04 20.12
C ILE A 207 12.71 3.82 20.30
N ARG A 208 11.40 3.99 20.08
CA ARG A 208 10.43 2.91 20.20
C ARG A 208 9.62 2.77 18.93
N PHE A 209 9.20 1.56 18.63
CA PHE A 209 8.21 1.29 17.59
C PHE A 209 6.82 1.68 18.10
N THR A 210 5.98 2.22 17.23
CA THR A 210 4.59 2.56 17.56
C THR A 210 3.60 1.71 16.81
N GLU A 211 3.71 1.64 15.48
CA GLU A 211 2.79 0.89 14.65
C GLU A 211 3.42 0.48 13.31
N MET A 212 2.87 -0.59 12.73
CA MET A 212 3.19 -1.00 11.38
C MET A 212 2.11 -0.44 10.48
N GLY A 213 2.49 0.48 9.60
CA GLY A 213 1.65 1.00 8.54
C GLY A 213 1.41 -0.03 7.43
N PRO A 214 1.06 0.42 6.22
CA PRO A 214 0.78 -0.46 5.10
C PRO A 214 1.93 -1.42 4.80
N THR A 215 1.57 -2.67 4.49
CA THR A 215 2.48 -3.66 3.92
C THR A 215 1.96 -4.08 2.57
N ALA A 216 2.84 -4.28 1.60
CA ALA A 216 2.48 -4.81 0.29
C ALA A 216 3.42 -5.94 -0.11
N ASP A 217 2.88 -6.89 -0.86
CA ASP A 217 3.62 -7.97 -1.51
C ASP A 217 3.29 -7.98 -2.98
N GLY A 218 4.18 -8.53 -3.79
CA GLY A 218 3.86 -8.76 -5.18
C GLY A 218 5.03 -9.22 -6.02
N PRO A 219 4.80 -9.31 -7.34
CA PRO A 219 5.78 -9.89 -8.24
C PRO A 219 6.98 -8.98 -8.51
N VAL A 220 6.92 -7.69 -8.13
CA VAL A 220 8.00 -6.71 -8.35
C VAL A 220 8.65 -6.27 -7.04
N PHE A 221 7.88 -6.07 -5.98
CA PHE A 221 8.43 -5.66 -4.69
C PHE A 221 7.56 -6.08 -3.51
N ALA A 222 8.18 -6.13 -2.35
CA ALA A 222 7.53 -6.13 -1.05
C ALA A 222 7.83 -4.80 -0.36
N SER A 223 6.87 -4.27 0.40
CA SER A 223 7.06 -3.04 1.17
C SER A 223 6.41 -3.10 2.53
N PHE A 224 6.95 -2.30 3.45
CA PHE A 224 6.39 -2.09 4.78
C PHE A 224 6.76 -0.70 5.30
N GLU A 225 5.87 -0.13 6.12
CA GLU A 225 6.01 1.23 6.63
C GLU A 225 5.94 1.30 8.16
N PRO A 226 7.04 1.03 8.88
CA PRO A 226 7.03 1.12 10.33
C PRO A 226 7.11 2.57 10.81
N HIS A 227 6.46 2.83 11.93
CA HIS A 227 6.46 4.12 12.61
C HIS A 227 7.18 4.02 13.96
N HIS A 228 7.93 5.06 14.30
CA HIS A 228 8.72 5.16 15.52
C HIS A 228 8.54 6.51 16.22
N GLU A 229 8.87 6.53 17.51
CA GLU A 229 9.01 7.75 18.30
C GLU A 229 10.41 7.83 18.89
N HIS A 230 11.02 9.01 18.82
CA HIS A 230 12.29 9.35 19.47
C HIS A 230 11.95 10.18 20.72
N LEU A 231 12.23 9.64 21.91
CA LEU A 231 11.81 10.22 23.19
C LEU A 231 12.97 10.67 24.06
N ASP A 232 12.86 11.87 24.65
CA ASP A 232 13.61 12.25 25.84
C ASP A 232 12.96 11.59 27.06
N THR A 233 13.64 10.59 27.61
CA THR A 233 13.13 9.77 28.71
C THR A 233 13.25 10.46 30.08
N LYS A 234 14.05 11.53 30.16
CA LYS A 234 14.32 12.28 31.41
C LYS A 234 13.68 13.66 31.41
N ALA A 235 12.76 13.93 30.48
CA ALA A 235 12.01 15.18 30.45
C ALA A 235 11.20 15.37 31.76
N PRO A 236 11.11 16.62 32.27
CA PRO A 236 10.26 16.92 33.42
C PRO A 236 8.80 16.58 33.13
N GLY A 237 8.15 15.87 34.06
CA GLY A 237 6.75 15.42 33.90
C GLY A 237 6.59 14.07 33.17
N GLY A 238 7.68 13.41 32.79
CA GLY A 238 7.68 12.08 32.18
C GLY A 238 8.29 12.07 30.78
N PRO A 239 8.45 10.89 30.15
CA PRO A 239 9.02 10.78 28.81
C PRO A 239 8.30 11.66 27.79
N LYS A 240 9.06 12.42 27.01
CA LYS A 240 8.55 13.38 26.02
C LYS A 240 8.98 12.96 24.62
N VAL A 241 8.01 12.79 23.72
CA VAL A 241 8.26 12.52 22.30
C VAL A 241 8.77 13.80 21.65
N ILE A 242 9.93 13.69 21.00
CA ILE A 242 10.56 14.80 20.26
C ILE A 242 10.32 14.63 18.76
N LEU A 243 10.65 13.46 18.22
CA LEU A 243 10.44 13.14 16.82
C LEU A 243 9.44 12.00 16.66
N LYS A 244 8.59 12.10 15.64
CA LYS A 244 7.94 10.94 15.01
C LYS A 244 8.70 10.61 13.74
N GLU A 245 8.94 9.32 13.52
CA GLU A 245 9.62 8.82 12.34
C GLU A 245 8.74 7.82 11.61
N GLN A 246 8.68 7.92 10.29
CA GLN A 246 8.13 6.88 9.42
C GLN A 246 9.24 6.40 8.50
N TRP A 247 9.42 5.08 8.40
CA TRP A 247 10.18 4.50 7.29
C TRP A 247 9.23 4.06 6.18
N ALA A 248 9.66 4.20 4.94
CA ALA A 248 9.10 3.48 3.81
C ALA A 248 10.19 2.57 3.25
N VAL A 249 10.05 1.26 3.46
CA VAL A 249 11.02 0.25 3.02
C VAL A 249 10.43 -0.51 1.85
N ARG A 250 11.19 -0.62 0.75
CA ARG A 250 10.79 -1.37 -0.44
C ARG A 250 11.90 -2.32 -0.88
N VAL A 251 11.63 -3.62 -0.74
CA VAL A 251 12.53 -4.69 -1.18
C VAL A 251 12.14 -5.12 -2.58
N TRP A 252 13.08 -5.02 -3.51
CA TRP A 252 12.82 -5.31 -4.92
C TRP A 252 13.02 -6.80 -5.22
N ASN A 253 12.14 -7.36 -6.04
CA ASN A 253 12.32 -8.67 -6.68
C ASN A 253 13.29 -8.53 -7.86
N ALA A 254 14.50 -8.05 -7.56
CA ALA A 254 15.58 -7.80 -8.50
C ALA A 254 16.93 -8.23 -7.88
N GLY A 255 17.87 -8.59 -8.74
CA GLY A 255 19.10 -9.25 -8.31
C GLY A 255 18.85 -10.74 -8.06
N GLY A 256 19.13 -11.21 -6.85
CA GLY A 256 19.00 -12.60 -6.46
C GLY A 256 20.30 -13.40 -6.62
N PRO A 257 20.21 -14.75 -6.51
CA PRO A 257 21.39 -15.63 -6.51
C PRO A 257 22.29 -15.48 -7.74
N ASP A 258 21.72 -15.29 -8.93
CA ASP A 258 22.49 -15.17 -10.17
C ASP A 258 23.24 -13.83 -10.27
N ALA A 259 22.64 -12.75 -9.74
CA ALA A 259 23.28 -11.44 -9.67
C ALA A 259 24.25 -11.32 -8.48
N GLY A 260 24.14 -12.22 -7.49
CA GLY A 260 24.96 -12.21 -6.28
C GLY A 260 24.58 -11.11 -5.27
N TYR A 261 23.44 -10.43 -5.42
CA TYR A 261 22.99 -9.45 -4.44
C TYR A 261 21.46 -9.34 -4.31
N PHE A 262 20.99 -8.88 -3.16
CA PHE A 262 19.64 -8.31 -2.99
C PHE A 262 19.73 -6.80 -2.84
N LEU A 263 18.63 -6.09 -3.17
CA LEU A 263 18.57 -4.65 -3.00
C LEU A 263 17.22 -4.15 -2.48
N TRP A 264 17.25 -3.08 -1.68
CA TRP A 264 16.03 -2.40 -1.22
C TRP A 264 16.26 -0.91 -1.01
N ASP A 265 15.16 -0.16 -1.12
CA ASP A 265 15.11 1.25 -0.83
C ASP A 265 14.60 1.48 0.59
N LEU A 266 15.12 2.50 1.26
CA LEU A 266 14.65 2.98 2.53
C LEU A 266 14.56 4.50 2.50
N THR A 267 13.37 5.02 2.76
CA THR A 267 13.15 6.44 3.04
C THR A 267 12.81 6.60 4.51
N SER A 268 13.55 7.44 5.24
CA SER A 268 13.19 7.87 6.59
C SER A 268 12.64 9.30 6.53
N ARG A 269 11.49 9.53 7.17
CA ARG A 269 10.87 10.85 7.39
C ARG A 269 10.79 11.09 8.88
N GLN A 270 11.54 12.06 9.40
CA GLN A 270 11.55 12.43 10.81
C GLN A 270 10.94 13.81 10.98
N GLN A 271 9.82 13.89 11.69
CA GLN A 271 9.11 15.13 11.99
C GLN A 271 9.30 15.50 13.46
N CYS A 272 9.69 16.74 13.73
CA CYS A 272 9.66 17.25 15.10
C CYS A 272 8.21 17.58 15.50
N VAL A 273 7.68 16.84 16.47
CA VAL A 273 6.30 16.97 16.97
C VAL A 273 6.21 17.73 18.30
N ALA A 274 7.36 18.13 18.85
CA ALA A 274 7.41 18.99 20.02
C ALA A 274 7.39 20.48 19.64
N ASP A 275 7.07 21.34 20.62
CA ASP A 275 7.02 22.79 20.42
C ASP A 275 8.41 23.45 20.30
N SER A 276 9.47 22.73 20.68
CA SER A 276 10.86 23.18 20.61
C SER A 276 11.64 22.42 19.54
N PRO A 277 12.63 23.03 18.88
CA PRO A 277 13.47 22.33 17.91
C PRO A 277 14.36 21.28 18.61
N LEU A 278 14.61 20.17 17.91
CA LEU A 278 15.74 19.29 18.25
C LEU A 278 16.99 19.86 17.59
N ARG A 279 17.91 20.39 18.40
CA ARG A 279 19.18 20.92 17.92
C ARG A 279 20.19 19.79 17.77
N LEU A 280 20.92 19.81 16.66
CA LEU A 280 21.94 18.84 16.26
C LEU A 280 23.27 19.60 16.03
N PRO A 281 24.03 19.89 17.10
CA PRO A 281 25.37 20.46 17.00
C PRO A 281 26.30 19.63 16.12
N LYS A 282 27.34 20.28 15.60
CA LYS A 282 28.38 19.64 14.81
C LYS A 282 29.01 18.50 15.60
N TYR A 283 28.92 17.28 15.05
CA TYR A 283 29.50 16.10 15.67
C TYR A 283 29.85 15.01 14.64
N HIS A 284 30.67 14.05 15.06
CA HIS A 284 31.30 13.09 14.15
C HIS A 284 30.42 11.87 13.81
N TYR A 285 29.28 11.65 14.46
CA TYR A 285 28.28 10.63 14.09
C TYR A 285 26.87 11.04 14.53
N GLY A 286 25.86 10.35 14.01
CA GLY A 286 24.44 10.65 14.18
C GLY A 286 23.76 10.77 12.81
N GLY A 287 22.72 9.98 12.59
CA GLY A 287 22.04 9.78 11.31
C GLY A 287 21.72 8.31 11.09
N LEU A 288 21.88 7.83 9.85
CA LEU A 288 21.76 6.41 9.52
C LEU A 288 22.97 5.64 10.09
N GLY A 289 22.73 4.64 10.91
CA GLY A 289 23.73 3.70 11.44
C GLY A 289 23.66 2.34 10.74
N TYR A 290 24.83 1.74 10.55
CA TYR A 290 25.01 0.36 10.10
C TYR A 290 26.05 -0.33 10.98
N ARG A 291 25.70 -1.48 11.56
CA ARG A 291 26.64 -2.37 12.25
C ARG A 291 26.79 -3.66 11.46
N GLY A 292 27.99 -3.86 10.92
CA GLY A 292 28.40 -5.06 10.24
C GLY A 292 28.68 -6.23 11.18
N ASN A 293 28.68 -7.43 10.61
CA ASN A 293 28.84 -8.71 11.30
C ASN A 293 30.08 -8.70 12.24
N ARG A 294 29.93 -9.28 13.45
CA ARG A 294 31.04 -9.43 14.43
C ARG A 294 32.27 -10.17 13.90
N ALA A 295 32.12 -11.04 12.92
CA ALA A 295 33.25 -11.71 12.27
C ALA A 295 34.26 -10.72 11.65
N TRP A 296 33.81 -9.50 11.37
CA TRP A 296 34.60 -8.43 10.77
C TRP A 296 35.33 -7.53 11.79
N LEU A 297 35.32 -7.90 13.07
CA LEU A 297 36.08 -7.19 14.11
C LEU A 297 37.60 -7.24 13.87
N THR A 298 38.09 -8.31 13.24
CA THR A 298 39.52 -8.48 12.91
C THR A 298 39.86 -7.94 11.53
N GLU A 299 38.97 -8.12 10.56
CA GLU A 299 39.21 -7.76 9.16
C GLU A 299 37.92 -7.24 8.53
N VAL A 300 37.98 -6.00 8.02
CA VAL A 300 36.89 -5.37 7.27
C VAL A 300 37.46 -4.34 6.30
N ALA A 301 37.01 -4.39 5.06
CA ALA A 301 37.26 -3.36 4.07
C ALA A 301 36.11 -2.35 4.09
N MET A 302 36.46 -1.07 3.99
CA MET A 302 35.50 0.01 3.72
C MET A 302 36.02 0.82 2.56
N LYS A 303 35.13 1.15 1.61
CA LYS A 303 35.46 1.91 0.41
C LYS A 303 34.37 2.93 0.12
N THR A 304 34.75 4.11 -0.38
CA THR A 304 33.79 5.15 -0.77
C THR A 304 33.83 5.42 -2.27
N SER A 305 32.81 6.13 -2.78
CA SER A 305 32.75 6.61 -4.18
C SER A 305 33.93 7.47 -4.61
N GLU A 306 34.68 8.02 -3.65
CA GLU A 306 35.86 8.86 -3.90
C GLU A 306 37.17 8.06 -3.86
N GLY A 307 37.08 6.72 -3.85
CA GLY A 307 38.23 5.82 -3.77
C GLY A 307 38.91 5.79 -2.40
N LYS A 308 38.30 6.40 -1.38
CA LYS A 308 38.86 6.48 -0.03
C LYS A 308 38.56 5.21 0.76
N GLY A 309 39.51 4.81 1.59
CA GLY A 309 39.38 3.68 2.48
C GLY A 309 38.84 4.07 3.86
N ARG A 310 38.86 3.13 4.79
CA ARG A 310 38.39 3.31 6.17
C ARG A 310 38.98 4.52 6.91
N LYS A 311 40.28 4.80 6.72
CA LYS A 311 41.00 5.84 7.47
C LYS A 311 40.74 7.23 6.90
N ASP A 312 40.99 7.40 5.61
CA ASP A 312 40.90 8.65 4.87
C ASP A 312 39.48 8.98 4.39
N GLY A 313 38.59 7.98 4.35
CA GLY A 313 37.16 8.14 4.10
C GLY A 313 36.37 8.59 5.33
N ASN A 314 36.89 8.36 6.54
CA ASN A 314 36.25 8.87 7.75
C ASN A 314 36.22 10.41 7.74
N GLU A 315 35.07 10.99 8.06
CA GLU A 315 34.82 12.44 8.02
C GLU A 315 34.95 13.07 6.62
N SER A 316 34.92 12.24 5.58
CA SER A 316 34.76 12.67 4.20
C SER A 316 33.31 12.51 3.74
N THR A 317 32.99 13.04 2.57
CA THR A 317 31.69 12.86 1.93
C THR A 317 31.77 11.83 0.80
N ALA A 318 30.67 11.14 0.52
CA ALA A 318 30.58 10.20 -0.60
C ALA A 318 29.14 10.08 -1.12
N ARG A 319 29.00 9.58 -2.35
CA ARG A 319 27.71 9.23 -2.99
C ARG A 319 27.25 7.83 -2.63
N TRP A 320 28.22 6.96 -2.37
CA TRP A 320 28.02 5.61 -1.85
C TRP A 320 29.25 5.17 -1.08
N LEU A 321 29.05 4.12 -0.30
CA LEU A 321 30.09 3.47 0.49
C LEU A 321 29.80 1.98 0.60
N ASP A 322 30.85 1.18 0.59
CA ASP A 322 30.79 -0.27 0.78
C ASP A 322 31.52 -0.68 2.06
N LEU A 323 30.97 -1.68 2.74
CA LEU A 323 31.59 -2.37 3.86
C LEU A 323 31.49 -3.87 3.64
N ALA A 324 32.63 -4.53 3.51
CA ALA A 324 32.71 -5.95 3.23
C ALA A 324 33.82 -6.64 4.03
N GLY A 325 33.62 -7.92 4.34
CA GLY A 325 34.60 -8.71 5.08
C GLY A 325 34.41 -10.21 4.88
N PRO A 326 35.37 -11.03 5.35
CA PRO A 326 35.25 -12.48 5.28
C PRO A 326 34.12 -12.99 6.18
N LEU A 327 33.30 -13.91 5.66
CA LEU A 327 32.32 -14.71 6.41
C LEU A 327 32.52 -16.18 6.06
N ASP A 328 31.81 -17.07 6.75
CA ASP A 328 31.80 -18.47 6.39
C ASP A 328 31.32 -18.66 4.93
N GLY A 329 32.05 -19.50 4.20
CA GLY A 329 31.84 -19.75 2.78
C GLY A 329 32.23 -18.61 1.82
N GLY A 330 32.77 -17.46 2.26
CA GLY A 330 33.29 -16.42 1.36
C GLY A 330 33.12 -14.98 1.86
N GLN A 331 33.56 -14.01 1.05
CA GLN A 331 33.35 -12.59 1.33
C GLN A 331 31.88 -12.19 1.12
N ALA A 332 31.41 -11.22 1.90
CA ALA A 332 30.12 -10.59 1.73
C ALA A 332 30.17 -9.14 2.23
N GLY A 333 29.21 -8.33 1.83
CA GLY A 333 29.18 -6.93 2.24
C GLY A 333 27.83 -6.24 2.07
N CYS A 334 27.85 -4.96 2.38
CA CYS A 334 26.75 -4.04 2.26
C CYS A 334 27.22 -2.73 1.63
N LEU A 335 26.72 -2.47 0.43
CA LEU A 335 26.84 -1.20 -0.26
C LEU A 335 25.64 -0.32 0.12
N ILE A 336 25.93 0.88 0.64
CA ILE A 336 24.93 1.91 0.99
C ILE A 336 25.04 3.04 -0.03
N LEU A 337 23.95 3.28 -0.75
CA LEU A 337 23.82 4.30 -1.78
C LEU A 337 23.05 5.50 -1.20
N ILE A 338 23.58 6.70 -1.41
CA ILE A 338 23.05 7.95 -0.84
C ILE A 338 22.40 8.76 -1.96
N HIS A 339 21.13 9.11 -1.80
CA HIS A 339 20.39 9.85 -2.82
C HIS A 339 20.79 11.33 -2.85
N PRO A 340 20.88 11.98 -4.04
CA PRO A 340 21.24 13.39 -4.18
C PRO A 340 20.26 14.38 -3.54
N SER A 341 19.02 13.98 -3.27
CA SER A 341 18.05 14.83 -2.57
C SER A 341 18.27 14.92 -1.06
N ASN A 342 19.16 14.09 -0.48
CA ASN A 342 19.39 14.11 0.95
C ASN A 342 20.03 15.43 1.39
N PHE A 343 19.62 15.94 2.55
CA PHE A 343 20.23 17.11 3.16
C PHE A 343 21.75 16.92 3.31
N ARG A 344 22.51 17.94 2.86
CA ARG A 344 23.99 17.96 2.79
C ARG A 344 24.59 16.88 1.91
N TYR A 345 23.95 16.54 0.79
CA TYR A 345 24.54 15.67 -0.22
C TYR A 345 25.76 16.31 -0.95
N PRO A 346 26.80 15.54 -1.30
CA PRO A 346 27.12 14.19 -0.83
C PRO A 346 27.32 14.17 0.68
N GLN A 347 26.74 13.18 1.38
CA GLN A 347 26.65 13.24 2.84
C GLN A 347 27.98 12.84 3.51
N PRO A 348 28.35 13.51 4.62
CA PRO A 348 29.50 13.12 5.42
C PRO A 348 29.35 11.73 6.04
N LEU A 349 30.47 11.02 6.19
CA LEU A 349 30.50 9.65 6.66
C LEU A 349 31.31 9.53 7.96
N ARG A 350 30.83 8.68 8.86
CA ARG A 350 31.62 8.07 9.91
C ARG A 350 32.01 6.67 9.46
N LEU A 351 33.28 6.49 9.13
CA LEU A 351 33.86 5.16 8.96
C LEU A 351 34.60 4.82 10.24
N ASN A 352 34.03 3.94 11.07
CA ASN A 352 34.61 3.70 12.39
C ASN A 352 35.99 3.04 12.23
N PRO A 353 37.07 3.57 12.85
CA PRO A 353 38.43 3.10 12.64
C PRO A 353 38.73 1.75 13.30
N LYS A 354 37.88 1.31 14.24
CA LYS A 354 38.10 0.08 15.03
C LYS A 354 37.03 -0.98 14.79
N GLN A 355 35.79 -0.56 14.56
CA GLN A 355 34.64 -1.46 14.40
C GLN A 355 34.12 -1.55 12.97
N PRO A 356 33.46 -2.66 12.60
CA PRO A 356 32.69 -2.76 11.37
C PRO A 356 31.40 -1.95 11.51
N GLN A 357 31.53 -0.64 11.67
CA GLN A 357 30.42 0.27 11.89
C GLN A 357 30.55 1.48 10.97
N ILE A 358 29.44 1.84 10.37
CA ILE A 358 29.31 3.03 9.53
C ILE A 358 28.17 3.89 10.03
N CYS A 359 28.31 5.20 9.88
CA CYS A 359 27.19 6.12 9.94
C CYS A 359 27.22 7.11 8.79
N VAL A 360 26.08 7.34 8.14
CA VAL A 360 25.90 8.52 7.29
C VAL A 360 25.51 9.67 8.22
N ALA A 361 26.42 10.63 8.38
CA ALA A 361 26.49 11.53 9.53
C ALA A 361 26.37 13.00 9.12
N PRO A 362 25.18 13.49 8.72
CA PRO A 362 24.99 14.86 8.24
C PRO A 362 25.46 15.94 9.25
N SER A 363 25.42 15.67 10.56
CA SER A 363 25.89 16.59 11.60
C SER A 363 27.39 16.94 11.51
N GLN A 364 28.21 16.16 10.81
CA GLN A 364 29.61 16.54 10.60
C GLN A 364 29.77 17.83 9.78
N GLY A 365 28.81 18.13 8.91
CA GLY A 365 28.80 19.32 8.06
C GLY A 365 28.57 20.64 8.82
N GLY A 366 28.33 20.61 10.13
CA GLY A 366 28.04 21.79 10.95
C GLY A 366 26.77 21.66 11.77
N ASP A 367 26.48 22.66 12.60
CA ASP A 367 25.26 22.72 13.39
C ASP A 367 24.02 22.75 12.48
N TRP A 368 22.94 22.13 12.94
CA TRP A 368 21.62 22.17 12.32
C TRP A 368 20.54 21.78 13.33
N GLU A 369 19.27 21.79 12.92
CA GLU A 369 18.14 21.44 13.78
C GLU A 369 16.98 20.86 12.95
N ILE A 370 16.12 20.09 13.61
CA ILE A 370 14.80 19.72 13.09
C ILE A 370 13.78 20.57 13.85
N LYS A 371 13.16 21.53 13.15
CA LYS A 371 12.24 22.49 13.77
C LYS A 371 10.83 21.92 13.90
N PRO A 372 10.01 22.45 14.84
CA PRO A 372 8.61 22.06 14.97
C PRO A 372 7.86 22.13 13.63
N GLY A 373 7.21 21.03 13.26
CA GLY A 373 6.46 20.91 12.01
C GLY A 373 7.29 20.74 10.73
N GLU A 374 8.61 20.88 10.78
CA GLU A 374 9.51 20.57 9.66
C GLU A 374 9.86 19.07 9.64
N GLU A 375 10.11 18.53 8.45
CA GLU A 375 10.56 17.16 8.23
C GLU A 375 12.04 17.11 7.81
N TYR A 376 12.79 16.22 8.44
CA TYR A 376 14.04 15.71 7.91
C TYR A 376 13.76 14.43 7.11
N VAL A 377 13.97 14.47 5.79
CA VAL A 377 13.77 13.33 4.90
C VAL A 377 15.12 12.86 4.34
N SER A 378 15.35 11.55 4.37
CA SER A 378 16.55 10.93 3.83
C SER A 378 16.22 9.63 3.10
N HIS A 379 16.91 9.39 1.98
CA HIS A 379 16.70 8.25 1.10
C HIS A 379 18.01 7.50 0.89
N TYR A 380 17.93 6.19 1.03
CA TYR A 380 19.06 5.27 0.86
C TYR A 380 18.62 4.05 0.07
N ARG A 381 19.55 3.47 -0.69
CA ARG A 381 19.41 2.11 -1.24
C ARG A 381 20.51 1.24 -0.64
N PHE A 382 20.12 0.08 -0.15
CA PHE A 382 21.04 -0.94 0.34
C PHE A 382 21.18 -2.02 -0.70
N VAL A 383 22.41 -2.51 -0.90
CA VAL A 383 22.72 -3.65 -1.74
C VAL A 383 23.54 -4.63 -0.91
N ILE A 384 22.95 -5.78 -0.61
CA ILE A 384 23.58 -6.83 0.21
C ILE A 384 24.09 -7.90 -0.73
N HIS A 385 25.40 -8.06 -0.78
CA HIS A 385 26.06 -8.78 -1.85
C HIS A 385 26.96 -9.91 -1.32
N ASP A 386 27.03 -10.96 -2.13
CA ASP A 386 28.03 -12.01 -2.07
C ASP A 386 29.28 -11.55 -2.82
N GLY A 387 30.46 -11.86 -2.27
CA GLY A 387 31.74 -11.54 -2.88
C GLY A 387 32.09 -10.04 -2.86
N PRO A 388 33.18 -9.66 -3.54
CA PRO A 388 33.64 -8.27 -3.63
C PRO A 388 32.69 -7.41 -4.47
N MET A 389 32.45 -6.17 -4.04
CA MET A 389 31.76 -5.15 -4.83
C MET A 389 32.77 -4.38 -5.67
N ASP A 390 32.62 -4.41 -7.00
CA ASP A 390 33.45 -3.59 -7.89
C ASP A 390 32.87 -2.18 -8.10
N ASP A 391 33.75 -1.22 -8.43
CA ASP A 391 33.37 0.19 -8.53
C ASP A 391 32.40 0.48 -9.68
N ALA A 392 32.49 -0.28 -10.78
CA ALA A 392 31.62 -0.06 -11.93
C ALA A 392 30.19 -0.52 -11.61
N THR A 393 30.05 -1.66 -10.91
CA THR A 393 28.75 -2.14 -10.42
C THR A 393 28.18 -1.21 -9.35
N ALA A 394 28.99 -0.78 -8.38
CA ALA A 394 28.54 0.16 -7.35
C ALA A 394 28.05 1.48 -7.94
N GLU A 395 28.80 2.04 -8.90
CA GLU A 395 28.43 3.30 -9.55
C GLU A 395 27.20 3.14 -10.46
N ARG A 396 27.06 2.01 -11.16
CA ARG A 396 25.84 1.71 -11.93
C ARG A 396 24.60 1.65 -11.03
N LEU A 397 24.67 0.92 -9.92
CA LEU A 397 23.57 0.78 -8.97
C LEU A 397 23.23 2.13 -8.30
N TRP A 398 24.24 2.95 -8.02
CA TRP A 398 24.03 4.33 -7.56
C TRP A 398 23.30 5.17 -8.60
N ARG A 399 23.71 5.13 -9.88
CA ARG A 399 23.03 5.85 -10.98
C ARG A 399 21.60 5.39 -11.20
N ASP A 400 21.31 4.10 -11.02
CA ASP A 400 19.94 3.57 -11.08
C ASP A 400 19.05 4.12 -9.96
N PHE A 401 19.64 4.47 -8.83
CA PHE A 401 18.92 5.04 -7.69
C PHE A 401 18.82 6.58 -7.74
N ALA A 402 19.94 7.25 -8.02
CA ALA A 402 20.07 8.71 -8.01
C ALA A 402 19.56 9.37 -9.30
N GLU A 403 19.62 8.66 -10.41
CA GLU A 403 19.29 9.14 -11.75
C GLU A 403 18.46 8.08 -12.48
N PRO A 404 17.24 7.76 -12.00
CA PRO A 404 16.42 6.70 -12.58
C PRO A 404 16.11 6.99 -14.06
N PRO A 405 15.88 5.94 -14.88
CA PRO A 405 15.56 6.12 -16.29
C PRO A 405 14.29 6.97 -16.48
N THR A 406 14.24 7.75 -17.56
CA THR A 406 13.06 8.55 -17.90
C THR A 406 12.00 7.64 -18.50
N VAL A 407 10.77 7.74 -17.99
CA VAL A 407 9.65 6.94 -18.47
C VAL A 407 8.55 7.83 -19.02
N LYS A 408 8.11 7.53 -20.24
CA LYS A 408 6.99 8.20 -20.91
C LYS A 408 5.88 7.19 -21.11
N ILE A 409 4.66 7.54 -20.71
CA ILE A 409 3.47 6.71 -20.86
C ILE A 409 2.54 7.38 -21.85
N ALA A 410 2.20 6.68 -22.94
CA ALA A 410 1.21 7.09 -23.92
C ALA A 410 0.01 6.13 -23.83
N ALA A 411 -1.12 6.61 -23.32
CA ALA A 411 -2.35 5.82 -23.25
C ALA A 411 -2.97 5.68 -24.65
N ASN A 412 -3.52 4.50 -24.98
CA ASN A 412 -4.23 4.31 -26.24
C ASN A 412 -5.65 4.87 -26.13
N ALA A 413 -5.97 5.84 -26.98
CA ALA A 413 -7.26 6.55 -26.96
C ALA A 413 -8.46 5.65 -27.32
N SER A 414 -8.22 4.50 -27.95
CA SER A 414 -9.22 3.49 -28.34
C SER A 414 -9.68 2.59 -27.20
N VAL A 415 -8.95 2.54 -26.07
CA VAL A 415 -9.32 1.74 -24.88
C VAL A 415 -9.92 2.64 -23.79
N ASN A 416 -10.72 3.62 -24.21
CA ASN A 416 -11.69 4.30 -23.37
C ASN A 416 -13.01 3.50 -23.44
N PRO A 417 -13.61 3.04 -22.33
CA PRO A 417 -14.89 2.31 -22.38
C PRO A 417 -16.09 3.16 -22.85
N SER A 418 -15.89 4.40 -23.27
CA SER A 418 -16.95 5.39 -23.46
C SER A 418 -17.32 5.68 -24.92
N ALA A 419 -16.95 4.87 -25.90
CA ALA A 419 -17.35 5.11 -27.29
C ALA A 419 -17.47 3.83 -28.13
N GLY A 420 -18.67 3.25 -28.20
CA GLY A 420 -19.03 2.35 -29.29
C GLY A 420 -19.98 1.21 -28.93
N ALA A 421 -21.29 1.46 -28.88
CA ALA A 421 -22.29 0.42 -29.14
C ALA A 421 -23.62 1.05 -29.56
N ALA A 422 -23.83 1.19 -30.87
CA ALA A 422 -25.16 1.25 -31.45
C ALA A 422 -25.54 -0.17 -31.90
N ALA A 423 -26.57 -0.71 -31.24
CA ALA A 423 -27.50 -1.77 -31.63
C ALA A 423 -26.98 -2.94 -32.50
N SER A 424 -26.99 -4.15 -31.92
CA SER A 424 -27.89 -5.21 -32.40
C SER A 424 -28.09 -6.29 -31.33
N THR A 425 -29.37 -6.60 -31.11
CA THR A 425 -29.87 -7.59 -30.15
C THR A 425 -29.79 -9.00 -30.72
N SER A 426 -29.26 -9.96 -29.95
CA SER A 426 -29.84 -11.31 -29.91
C SER A 426 -29.52 -12.00 -28.59
N SER A 427 -30.52 -12.71 -28.10
CA SER A 427 -30.68 -13.28 -26.77
C SER A 427 -30.02 -14.65 -26.61
N ALA A 428 -29.22 -14.82 -25.56
CA ALA A 428 -29.07 -16.08 -24.82
C ALA A 428 -28.57 -15.75 -23.40
N GLY A 429 -29.32 -16.19 -22.38
CA GLY A 429 -29.11 -15.81 -20.97
C GLY A 429 -27.83 -16.38 -20.34
N PRO A 430 -27.33 -15.79 -19.24
CA PRO A 430 -26.14 -16.29 -18.56
C PRO A 430 -26.53 -17.42 -17.61
N SER A 431 -25.90 -18.58 -17.78
CA SER A 431 -25.84 -19.61 -16.72
C SER A 431 -24.75 -19.22 -15.71
N ASP A 432 -25.12 -19.26 -14.44
CA ASP A 432 -24.30 -18.88 -13.29
C ASP A 432 -22.95 -19.60 -13.19
N ALA A 433 -22.00 -18.83 -12.67
CA ALA A 433 -20.68 -19.26 -12.24
C ALA A 433 -20.73 -20.10 -10.94
N ALA A 434 -19.87 -21.11 -10.87
CA ALA A 434 -19.43 -21.75 -9.63
C ALA A 434 -17.89 -21.73 -9.61
N GLY A 435 -17.18 -21.45 -8.52
CA GLY A 435 -17.58 -21.11 -7.17
C GLY A 435 -16.37 -20.65 -6.35
N ALA A 436 -16.60 -19.81 -5.34
CA ALA A 436 -15.68 -19.63 -4.23
C ALA A 436 -15.74 -20.88 -3.34
N THR A 437 -14.59 -21.41 -2.91
CA THR A 437 -14.48 -22.62 -2.07
C THR A 437 -15.38 -22.56 -0.83
N ASP A 438 -16.09 -23.66 -0.56
CA ASP A 438 -17.20 -23.76 0.41
C ASP A 438 -16.84 -23.49 1.89
N ALA A 439 -15.57 -23.40 2.26
CA ALA A 439 -15.15 -23.23 3.66
C ALA A 439 -15.41 -21.81 4.25
N ALA A 440 -15.68 -20.79 3.41
CA ALA A 440 -15.92 -19.42 3.87
C ALA A 440 -17.39 -19.12 4.19
N LYS A 441 -18.34 -19.97 3.77
CA LYS A 441 -19.79 -19.72 3.92
C LYS A 441 -20.31 -20.01 5.34
N ASP A 442 -19.61 -20.83 6.12
CA ASP A 442 -20.07 -21.27 7.46
C ASP A 442 -19.68 -20.33 8.61
N LYS A 443 -18.79 -19.35 8.39
CA LYS A 443 -18.38 -18.40 9.45
C LYS A 443 -19.31 -17.17 9.50
N PRO A 444 -19.70 -16.66 10.68
CA PRO A 444 -20.49 -15.44 10.78
C PRO A 444 -19.83 -14.26 10.05
N LEU A 445 -20.62 -13.49 9.30
CA LEU A 445 -20.19 -12.30 8.58
C LEU A 445 -19.84 -11.17 9.56
N LYS A 446 -18.63 -10.60 9.49
CA LYS A 446 -18.21 -9.51 10.37
C LYS A 446 -18.58 -8.16 9.77
N ILE A 447 -19.35 -7.35 10.49
CA ILE A 447 -19.88 -6.08 9.98
C ILE A 447 -19.39 -4.94 10.87
N CYS A 448 -18.67 -3.97 10.31
CA CYS A 448 -18.34 -2.73 11.00
C CYS A 448 -19.43 -1.69 10.73
N MET A 449 -20.11 -1.22 11.77
CA MET A 449 -21.18 -0.22 11.69
C MET A 449 -20.68 1.11 12.24
N LEU A 450 -20.47 2.10 11.36
CA LEU A 450 -20.11 3.47 11.75
C LEU A 450 -21.40 4.25 12.01
N ALA A 451 -21.70 4.51 13.29
CA ALA A 451 -22.99 5.05 13.71
C ALA A 451 -22.83 6.39 14.42
N GLY A 452 -23.18 7.49 13.76
CA GLY A 452 -22.92 8.84 14.25
C GLY A 452 -23.86 9.89 13.68
N SER A 453 -25.06 9.49 13.26
CA SER A 453 -26.13 10.42 12.89
C SER A 453 -27.09 10.63 14.06
N ASP A 454 -26.83 11.65 14.89
CA ASP A 454 -27.69 11.99 16.03
C ASP A 454 -29.07 12.50 15.57
N GLU A 455 -29.13 13.21 14.43
CA GLU A 455 -30.38 13.70 13.82
C GLU A 455 -31.40 12.56 13.57
N TYR A 456 -30.92 11.37 13.24
CA TYR A 456 -31.75 10.19 12.93
C TYR A 456 -31.55 9.05 13.95
N SER A 457 -31.02 9.34 15.13
CA SER A 457 -30.74 8.33 16.18
C SER A 457 -30.04 7.09 15.61
N GLY A 458 -29.01 7.31 14.79
CA GLY A 458 -28.32 6.27 14.04
C GLY A 458 -27.65 5.24 14.93
N TYR A 459 -27.14 5.65 16.10
CA TYR A 459 -26.55 4.74 17.08
C TYR A 459 -27.59 3.80 17.70
N GLU A 460 -28.73 4.33 18.14
CA GLU A 460 -29.82 3.55 18.74
C GLU A 460 -30.42 2.59 17.71
N SER A 461 -30.65 3.08 16.49
CA SER A 461 -31.21 2.30 15.38
C SER A 461 -30.29 1.16 14.98
N LEU A 462 -28.98 1.42 14.81
CA LEU A 462 -28.01 0.38 14.49
C LEU A 462 -27.72 -0.55 15.66
N SER A 463 -27.87 -0.10 16.92
CA SER A 463 -27.79 -0.97 18.10
C SER A 463 -28.94 -1.98 18.13
N ALA A 464 -30.17 -1.56 17.84
CA ALA A 464 -31.31 -2.46 17.71
C ALA A 464 -31.15 -3.41 16.49
N PHE A 465 -30.69 -2.88 15.35
CA PHE A 465 -30.48 -3.66 14.14
C PHE A 465 -29.33 -4.67 14.27
N LYS A 466 -28.26 -4.33 14.99
CA LYS A 466 -27.19 -5.27 15.38
C LYS A 466 -27.77 -6.49 16.08
N LYS A 467 -28.66 -6.31 17.08
CA LYS A 467 -29.31 -7.43 17.78
C LYS A 467 -30.13 -8.29 16.81
N HIS A 468 -30.80 -7.68 15.84
CA HIS A 468 -31.54 -8.40 14.81
C HIS A 468 -30.60 -9.26 13.94
N LEU A 469 -29.52 -8.68 13.41
CA LEU A 469 -28.54 -9.40 12.57
C LEU A 469 -27.83 -10.53 13.31
N GLU A 470 -27.50 -10.32 14.58
CA GLU A 470 -26.79 -11.32 15.39
C GLU A 470 -27.71 -12.46 15.87
N SER A 471 -29.02 -12.25 15.90
CA SER A 471 -29.99 -13.25 16.41
C SER A 471 -30.00 -14.57 15.62
N ALA A 472 -29.67 -14.53 14.33
CA ALA A 472 -29.58 -15.71 13.47
C ALA A 472 -28.20 -16.40 13.52
N GLY A 473 -27.21 -15.84 14.25
CA GLY A 473 -25.84 -16.35 14.31
C GLY A 473 -25.03 -16.23 13.01
N ARG A 474 -25.59 -15.61 11.96
CA ARG A 474 -24.96 -15.46 10.64
C ARG A 474 -24.09 -14.21 10.51
N ALA A 475 -24.13 -13.32 11.50
CA ALA A 475 -23.35 -12.08 11.53
C ALA A 475 -22.83 -11.77 12.94
N VAL A 476 -21.71 -11.05 13.00
CA VAL A 476 -21.13 -10.42 14.20
C VAL A 476 -20.86 -8.96 13.87
N CYS A 477 -21.45 -8.04 14.62
CA CYS A 477 -21.38 -6.62 14.31
C CYS A 477 -20.47 -5.88 15.30
N THR A 478 -19.52 -5.09 14.80
CA THR A 478 -18.79 -4.11 15.59
C THR A 478 -19.45 -2.75 15.40
N LEU A 479 -20.03 -2.19 16.47
CA LEU A 479 -20.71 -0.89 16.43
C LEU A 479 -19.75 0.22 16.91
N VAL A 480 -19.29 1.06 15.99
CA VAL A 480 -18.42 2.22 16.26
C VAL A 480 -19.30 3.44 16.47
N ARG A 481 -19.22 4.02 17.67
CA ARG A 481 -20.03 5.19 18.04
C ARG A 481 -19.35 6.48 17.62
N GLY A 482 -20.01 7.21 16.73
CA GLY A 482 -19.71 8.61 16.39
C GLY A 482 -20.72 9.59 16.99
N LYS A 483 -20.57 10.86 16.63
CA LYS A 483 -21.52 11.95 16.87
C LYS A 483 -21.70 12.75 15.59
N ASP A 484 -22.79 13.49 15.50
CA ASP A 484 -23.03 14.44 14.41
C ASP A 484 -21.87 15.44 14.32
N LYS A 485 -21.38 15.68 13.09
CA LYS A 485 -20.38 16.73 12.81
C LYS A 485 -19.08 16.60 13.61
N ALA A 486 -18.74 15.40 14.08
CA ALA A 486 -17.53 15.20 14.87
C ALA A 486 -16.26 15.33 14.02
N ALA A 487 -15.20 15.85 14.64
CA ALA A 487 -13.87 15.99 14.04
C ALA A 487 -13.01 14.70 14.17
N SER A 488 -13.58 13.63 14.72
CA SER A 488 -12.93 12.33 14.86
C SER A 488 -13.95 11.22 15.04
N LEU A 489 -13.52 9.98 14.77
CA LEU A 489 -14.28 8.75 14.98
C LEU A 489 -13.35 7.67 15.56
N PRO A 490 -13.08 7.71 16.88
CA PRO A 490 -12.31 6.65 17.54
C PRO A 490 -12.99 5.28 17.35
N GLY A 491 -12.20 4.23 17.06
CA GLY A 491 -12.70 2.88 16.82
C GLY A 491 -12.93 2.54 15.34
N VAL A 492 -12.75 3.49 14.41
CA VAL A 492 -12.89 3.23 12.97
C VAL A 492 -11.90 2.16 12.46
N GLU A 493 -10.75 2.01 13.11
CA GLU A 493 -9.74 0.99 12.84
C GLU A 493 -10.28 -0.44 12.96
N ALA A 494 -11.38 -0.67 13.71
CA ALA A 494 -12.05 -1.96 13.78
C ALA A 494 -12.60 -2.43 12.43
N LEU A 495 -12.74 -1.53 11.46
CA LEU A 495 -13.11 -1.86 10.09
C LEU A 495 -12.12 -2.85 9.45
N THR A 496 -10.83 -2.78 9.78
CA THR A 496 -9.77 -3.62 9.20
C THR A 496 -10.01 -5.12 9.39
N GLY A 497 -10.69 -5.51 10.47
CA GLY A 497 -11.02 -6.91 10.79
C GLY A 497 -12.41 -7.38 10.34
N CYS A 498 -13.13 -6.56 9.58
CA CYS A 498 -14.51 -6.83 9.16
C CYS A 498 -14.59 -7.21 7.67
N ASP A 499 -15.76 -7.72 7.27
CA ASP A 499 -16.10 -8.13 5.90
C ASP A 499 -17.00 -7.09 5.19
N VAL A 500 -17.80 -6.34 5.95
CA VAL A 500 -18.72 -5.30 5.44
C VAL A 500 -18.57 -4.00 6.22
N LEU A 501 -18.51 -2.88 5.50
CA LEU A 501 -18.66 -1.54 6.05
C LEU A 501 -20.12 -1.10 5.92
N LEU A 502 -20.76 -0.77 7.05
CA LEU A 502 -22.03 -0.05 7.09
C LEU A 502 -21.78 1.37 7.62
N VAL A 503 -22.10 2.39 6.84
CA VAL A 503 -21.94 3.79 7.25
C VAL A 503 -23.29 4.48 7.43
N PHE A 504 -23.47 5.04 8.63
CA PHE A 504 -24.57 5.89 9.04
C PHE A 504 -24.01 7.04 9.90
N LEU A 505 -23.18 7.85 9.25
CA LEU A 505 -22.53 9.04 9.81
C LEU A 505 -23.12 10.30 9.19
N ARG A 506 -22.88 11.46 9.80
CA ARG A 506 -23.42 12.73 9.30
C ARG A 506 -22.43 13.87 9.49
N ARG A 507 -21.94 14.38 8.37
CA ARG A 507 -21.11 15.59 8.26
C ARG A 507 -19.87 15.57 9.16
N ASN A 508 -19.30 14.41 9.40
CA ASN A 508 -18.08 14.25 10.18
C ASN A 508 -16.86 14.73 9.38
N THR A 509 -15.88 15.34 10.03
CA THR A 509 -14.58 15.69 9.45
C THR A 509 -13.55 14.79 10.10
N LEU A 510 -13.37 13.57 9.57
CA LEU A 510 -12.50 12.59 10.23
C LEU A 510 -11.04 13.05 10.20
N LEU A 511 -10.24 12.64 11.20
CA LEU A 511 -8.79 12.81 11.11
C LEU A 511 -8.25 12.12 9.85
N PRO A 512 -7.17 12.60 9.22
CA PRO A 512 -6.65 12.03 7.97
C PRO A 512 -6.48 10.51 8.01
N ASP A 513 -5.91 9.98 9.09
CA ASP A 513 -5.73 8.53 9.26
C ASP A 513 -7.05 7.77 9.39
N GLN A 514 -8.04 8.36 10.08
CA GLN A 514 -9.37 7.78 10.24
C GLN A 514 -10.16 7.77 8.93
N LEU A 515 -10.07 8.85 8.15
CA LEU A 515 -10.67 8.92 6.82
C LEU A 515 -10.01 7.90 5.89
N ARG A 516 -8.68 7.78 5.96
CA ARG A 516 -7.89 6.85 5.14
C ARG A 516 -8.33 5.40 5.34
N VAL A 517 -8.67 4.96 6.56
CA VAL A 517 -9.24 3.62 6.80
C VAL A 517 -10.49 3.36 5.94
N VAL A 518 -11.37 4.36 5.80
CA VAL A 518 -12.60 4.24 5.00
C VAL A 518 -12.30 4.35 3.51
N GLN A 519 -11.39 5.24 3.10
CA GLN A 519 -10.98 5.42 1.72
C GLN A 519 -10.29 4.15 1.18
N ASP A 520 -9.37 3.55 1.94
CA ASP A 520 -8.67 2.33 1.58
C ASP A 520 -9.64 1.15 1.45
N TRP A 521 -10.66 1.08 2.31
CA TRP A 521 -11.73 0.09 2.20
C TRP A 521 -12.49 0.20 0.87
N CYS A 522 -12.91 1.42 0.50
CA CYS A 522 -13.64 1.67 -0.74
C CYS A 522 -12.75 1.46 -1.98
N LYS A 523 -11.50 1.92 -1.91
CA LYS A 523 -10.48 1.75 -2.96
C LYS A 523 -10.17 0.29 -3.23
N ALA A 524 -10.14 -0.54 -2.18
CA ALA A 524 -9.94 -1.99 -2.30
C ALA A 524 -11.17 -2.75 -2.87
N GLY A 525 -12.26 -2.07 -3.24
CA GLY A 525 -13.46 -2.72 -3.76
C GLY A 525 -14.15 -3.61 -2.72
N LYS A 526 -14.06 -3.26 -1.44
CA LYS A 526 -14.70 -4.04 -0.37
C LYS A 526 -16.18 -3.67 -0.21
N PRO A 527 -17.01 -4.55 0.37
CA PRO A 527 -18.46 -4.33 0.53
C PRO A 527 -18.81 -3.06 1.31
N VAL A 528 -19.69 -2.21 0.75
CA VAL A 528 -20.17 -0.97 1.40
C VAL A 528 -21.70 -0.92 1.40
N VAL A 529 -22.26 -0.57 2.57
CA VAL A 529 -23.69 -0.33 2.78
C VAL A 529 -23.86 1.07 3.35
N GLY A 530 -24.40 1.99 2.57
CA GLY A 530 -24.71 3.36 3.00
C GLY A 530 -26.17 3.49 3.42
N VAL A 531 -26.41 4.15 4.57
CA VAL A 531 -27.76 4.40 5.09
C VAL A 531 -27.97 5.89 5.36
N ARG A 532 -29.09 6.42 4.88
CA ARG A 532 -29.60 7.77 5.15
C ARG A 532 -28.54 8.85 4.92
N THR A 533 -27.92 9.37 5.98
CA THR A 533 -26.96 10.48 5.91
C THR A 533 -25.58 10.08 5.38
N ALA A 534 -25.39 8.80 5.02
CA ALA A 534 -24.16 8.32 4.39
C ALA A 534 -23.75 9.13 3.14
N SER A 535 -24.73 9.65 2.37
CA SER A 535 -24.49 10.54 1.23
C SER A 535 -23.78 11.85 1.58
N HIS A 536 -23.71 12.21 2.84
CA HIS A 536 -22.99 13.38 3.32
C HIS A 536 -22.31 13.07 4.65
N ALA A 537 -21.76 11.85 4.76
CA ALA A 537 -21.05 11.37 5.93
C ALA A 537 -19.78 12.15 6.24
N PHE A 538 -18.99 12.50 5.21
CA PHE A 538 -17.65 13.05 5.35
C PHE A 538 -17.53 14.45 4.76
N GLN A 539 -17.15 15.45 5.56
CA GLN A 539 -16.95 16.83 5.09
C GLN A 539 -15.59 17.03 4.42
N ASN A 540 -14.61 16.19 4.74
CA ASN A 540 -13.30 16.14 4.09
C ASN A 540 -13.21 15.08 2.98
N TRP A 541 -14.35 14.51 2.55
CA TRP A 541 -14.50 13.69 1.35
C TRP A 541 -15.93 13.79 0.82
N LEU A 542 -16.29 14.98 0.32
CA LEU A 542 -17.65 15.28 -0.16
C LEU A 542 -18.04 14.40 -1.36
N GLU A 543 -17.07 13.99 -2.18
CA GLU A 543 -17.29 13.15 -3.36
C GLU A 543 -17.68 11.71 -3.00
N PHE A 544 -17.61 11.28 -1.73
CA PHE A 544 -17.98 9.93 -1.29
C PHE A 544 -19.33 9.44 -1.85
N ASP A 545 -20.34 10.32 -1.88
CA ASP A 545 -21.67 9.99 -2.41
C ASP A 545 -21.61 9.60 -3.89
N LYS A 546 -20.98 10.44 -4.70
CA LYS A 546 -20.90 10.25 -6.15
C LYS A 546 -19.90 9.15 -6.51
N GLU A 547 -18.74 9.18 -5.87
CA GLU A 547 -17.62 8.28 -6.13
C GLU A 547 -17.94 6.85 -5.71
N VAL A 548 -18.40 6.65 -4.46
CA VAL A 548 -18.58 5.32 -3.86
C VAL A 548 -20.03 4.86 -3.95
N LEU A 549 -20.99 5.70 -3.52
CA LEU A 549 -22.39 5.29 -3.44
C LEU A 549 -23.12 5.38 -4.79
N GLY A 550 -22.60 6.16 -5.75
CA GLY A 550 -23.28 6.48 -7.02
C GLY A 550 -24.48 7.39 -6.86
N GLY A 551 -24.56 8.06 -5.70
CA GLY A 551 -25.59 9.02 -5.36
C GLY A 551 -25.33 10.41 -5.93
N ASN A 552 -26.34 11.27 -5.77
CA ASN A 552 -26.26 12.68 -6.06
C ASN A 552 -27.20 13.45 -5.14
N TYR A 553 -26.90 13.43 -3.84
CA TYR A 553 -27.74 14.04 -2.81
C TYR A 553 -27.75 15.58 -2.93
N GLN A 554 -28.95 16.15 -3.15
CA GLN A 554 -29.16 17.59 -3.30
C GLN A 554 -30.09 18.18 -2.24
N GLY A 555 -30.08 17.60 -1.04
CA GLY A 555 -30.99 17.99 0.04
C GLY A 555 -32.27 17.15 0.06
N HIS A 556 -33.31 17.67 0.69
CA HIS A 556 -34.58 16.95 0.87
C HIS A 556 -35.79 17.86 0.70
N TYR A 557 -36.95 17.24 0.45
CA TYR A 557 -38.25 17.88 0.53
C TYR A 557 -38.65 18.13 2.00
N GLY A 558 -39.68 18.95 2.23
CA GLY A 558 -40.10 19.36 3.58
C GLY A 558 -40.42 18.19 4.52
N HIS A 559 -40.34 18.43 5.83
CA HIS A 559 -40.75 17.46 6.84
C HIS A 559 -42.27 17.36 6.91
N GLY A 560 -42.85 16.15 6.99
CA GLY A 560 -44.29 15.98 7.26
C GLY A 560 -45.01 14.85 6.50
N PRO A 561 -44.77 14.63 5.19
CA PRO A 561 -45.50 13.61 4.45
C PRO A 561 -44.84 12.24 4.58
N VAL A 562 -45.66 11.21 4.72
CA VAL A 562 -45.22 9.81 4.67
C VAL A 562 -44.87 9.47 3.22
N ALA A 563 -43.62 9.09 2.98
CA ALA A 563 -43.15 8.67 1.67
C ALA A 563 -43.53 7.21 1.42
N LYS A 564 -44.25 6.96 0.32
CA LYS A 564 -44.60 5.60 -0.10
C LYS A 564 -43.44 5.00 -0.89
N VAL A 565 -42.77 4.01 -0.32
CA VAL A 565 -41.65 3.30 -0.94
C VAL A 565 -42.20 2.22 -1.88
N ASN A 566 -41.92 2.37 -3.17
CA ASN A 566 -42.33 1.47 -4.23
C ASN A 566 -41.11 0.69 -4.74
N LEU A 567 -41.23 -0.63 -4.79
CA LEU A 567 -40.21 -1.50 -5.40
C LEU A 567 -40.34 -1.44 -6.91
N LEU A 568 -39.21 -1.39 -7.61
CA LEU A 568 -39.24 -1.37 -9.08
C LEU A 568 -39.41 -2.78 -9.64
N GLU A 569 -40.38 -2.93 -10.54
CA GLU A 569 -40.67 -4.20 -11.21
C GLU A 569 -39.45 -4.77 -11.95
N VAL A 570 -38.64 -3.89 -12.57
CA VAL A 570 -37.41 -4.28 -13.28
C VAL A 570 -36.34 -4.90 -12.37
N SER A 571 -36.44 -4.67 -11.07
CA SER A 571 -35.48 -5.14 -10.06
C SER A 571 -36.09 -6.14 -9.08
N LYS A 572 -37.33 -6.62 -9.31
CA LYS A 572 -38.06 -7.47 -8.37
C LYS A 572 -37.33 -8.77 -7.99
N ASP A 573 -36.54 -9.30 -8.93
CA ASP A 573 -35.79 -10.54 -8.77
C ASP A 573 -34.39 -10.29 -8.16
N HIS A 574 -34.03 -9.03 -7.91
CA HIS A 574 -32.74 -8.70 -7.30
C HIS A 574 -32.68 -9.26 -5.86
N PRO A 575 -31.58 -9.94 -5.44
CA PRO A 575 -31.51 -10.59 -4.12
C PRO A 575 -31.78 -9.66 -2.94
N VAL A 576 -31.48 -8.36 -3.08
CA VAL A 576 -31.76 -7.35 -2.05
C VAL A 576 -33.26 -7.18 -1.77
N LEU A 577 -34.11 -7.41 -2.78
CA LEU A 577 -35.57 -7.26 -2.66
C LEU A 577 -36.30 -8.56 -2.30
N LYS A 578 -35.57 -9.67 -2.10
CA LYS A 578 -36.15 -10.96 -1.71
C LYS A 578 -37.02 -10.81 -0.45
N GLY A 579 -38.32 -11.09 -0.58
CA GLY A 579 -39.27 -11.01 0.53
C GLY A 579 -39.59 -9.60 1.03
N VAL A 580 -39.12 -8.55 0.35
CA VAL A 580 -39.44 -7.15 0.67
C VAL A 580 -40.75 -6.78 -0.02
N GLN A 581 -41.67 -6.18 0.73
CA GLN A 581 -42.91 -5.58 0.19
C GLN A 581 -42.82 -4.06 0.21
N PRO A 582 -43.60 -3.34 -0.63
CA PRO A 582 -43.76 -1.90 -0.52
C PRO A 582 -44.13 -1.47 0.91
N PHE A 583 -43.60 -0.33 1.36
CA PHE A 583 -43.80 0.16 2.71
C PHE A 583 -43.77 1.68 2.78
N GLU A 584 -44.10 2.23 3.95
CA GLU A 584 -44.14 3.66 4.20
C GLU A 584 -42.94 4.10 5.05
N SER A 585 -42.32 5.24 4.69
CA SER A 585 -41.26 5.90 5.46
C SER A 585 -41.74 7.24 5.99
N ALA A 586 -41.48 7.50 7.27
CA ALA A 586 -41.95 8.69 7.98
C ALA A 586 -40.97 9.88 7.91
N TYR A 587 -39.94 9.81 7.06
CA TYR A 587 -38.84 10.78 7.02
C TYR A 587 -38.75 11.51 5.68
N SER A 588 -38.09 12.66 5.68
CA SER A 588 -37.99 13.53 4.51
C SER A 588 -37.42 12.81 3.30
N LEU A 589 -38.12 12.95 2.16
CA LEU A 589 -37.71 12.43 0.86
C LEU A 589 -36.47 13.19 0.35
N TYR A 590 -35.38 12.47 0.08
CA TYR A 590 -34.13 13.05 -0.43
C TYR A 590 -34.23 13.30 -1.93
N LYS A 591 -33.68 14.43 -2.39
CA LYS A 591 -33.53 14.75 -3.81
C LYS A 591 -32.29 14.05 -4.34
N ASN A 592 -32.47 12.96 -5.07
CA ASN A 592 -31.38 12.10 -5.56
C ASN A 592 -31.41 11.98 -7.10
N THR A 593 -31.87 13.01 -7.80
CA THR A 593 -31.86 13.06 -9.27
C THR A 593 -30.43 13.05 -9.81
N GLY A 594 -30.19 12.31 -10.91
CA GLY A 594 -28.87 12.25 -11.55
C GLY A 594 -27.89 11.31 -10.84
N LEU A 595 -28.37 10.11 -10.47
CA LEU A 595 -27.51 9.01 -10.04
C LEU A 595 -26.50 8.65 -11.14
N ALA A 596 -25.41 7.99 -10.75
CA ALA A 596 -24.41 7.51 -11.71
C ALA A 596 -24.99 6.48 -12.69
N ASP A 597 -24.51 6.45 -13.93
CA ASP A 597 -25.06 5.62 -15.00
C ASP A 597 -24.92 4.10 -14.75
N ASP A 598 -24.02 3.71 -13.85
CA ASP A 598 -23.73 2.33 -13.47
C ASP A 598 -24.55 1.81 -12.28
N VAL A 599 -25.50 2.61 -11.77
CA VAL A 599 -26.39 2.19 -10.69
C VAL A 599 -27.54 1.30 -11.20
N THR A 600 -27.85 0.28 -10.41
CA THR A 600 -29.08 -0.50 -10.54
C THR A 600 -30.08 -0.01 -9.50
N LEU A 601 -31.14 0.66 -9.95
CA LEU A 601 -32.17 1.21 -9.07
C LEU A 601 -33.10 0.09 -8.56
N LEU A 602 -33.33 0.04 -7.26
CA LEU A 602 -34.16 -0.99 -6.62
C LEU A 602 -35.52 -0.47 -6.17
N ALA A 603 -35.56 0.76 -5.63
CA ALA A 603 -36.79 1.36 -5.13
C ALA A 603 -36.82 2.88 -5.32
N THR A 604 -38.02 3.41 -5.51
CA THR A 604 -38.33 4.84 -5.45
C THR A 604 -39.26 5.12 -4.28
N ALA A 605 -39.37 6.38 -3.85
CA ALA A 605 -40.42 6.77 -2.94
C ALA A 605 -41.14 8.03 -3.43
N THR A 606 -42.44 8.08 -3.19
CA THR A 606 -43.31 9.20 -3.58
C THR A 606 -43.87 9.91 -2.35
N ALA A 607 -43.69 11.22 -2.27
CA ALA A 607 -44.22 12.10 -1.23
C ALA A 607 -44.54 13.48 -1.84
N ASP A 608 -45.70 14.06 -1.51
CA ASP A 608 -46.11 15.40 -1.98
C ASP A 608 -45.95 15.63 -3.49
N GLY A 609 -46.28 14.62 -4.30
CA GLY A 609 -46.18 14.71 -5.77
C GLY A 609 -44.75 14.58 -6.32
N HIS A 610 -43.74 14.44 -5.48
CA HIS A 610 -42.36 14.17 -5.87
C HIS A 610 -42.06 12.68 -5.80
N THR A 611 -41.30 12.15 -6.76
CA THR A 611 -40.82 10.75 -6.77
C THR A 611 -39.32 10.73 -6.94
N GLU A 612 -38.61 10.08 -6.01
CA GLU A 612 -37.15 10.07 -5.98
C GLU A 612 -36.60 8.66 -5.83
N PRO A 613 -35.39 8.38 -6.35
CA PRO A 613 -34.63 7.18 -6.01
C PRO A 613 -34.35 7.11 -4.50
N VAL A 614 -34.63 5.95 -3.89
CA VAL A 614 -34.38 5.75 -2.45
C VAL A 614 -33.58 4.51 -2.10
N ALA A 615 -33.41 3.55 -3.00
CA ALA A 615 -32.50 2.42 -2.80
C ALA A 615 -31.92 1.93 -4.12
N TRP A 616 -30.61 1.73 -4.18
CA TRP A 616 -29.91 1.24 -5.37
C TRP A 616 -28.63 0.49 -5.01
N THR A 617 -28.09 -0.21 -6.00
CA THR A 617 -26.79 -0.89 -5.92
C THR A 617 -25.88 -0.46 -7.05
N ARG A 618 -24.57 -0.62 -6.88
CA ARG A 618 -23.59 -0.51 -7.97
C ARG A 618 -22.37 -1.37 -7.72
N LEU A 619 -21.49 -1.43 -8.71
CA LEU A 619 -20.13 -1.91 -8.52
C LEU A 619 -19.17 -0.73 -8.40
N HIS A 620 -18.38 -0.71 -7.34
CA HIS A 620 -17.33 0.28 -7.14
C HIS A 620 -16.01 -0.45 -6.93
N ASN A 621 -15.04 -0.26 -7.81
CA ASN A 621 -13.76 -0.99 -7.85
C ASN A 621 -13.94 -2.52 -7.79
N GLY A 622 -14.97 -3.05 -8.48
CA GLY A 622 -15.32 -4.48 -8.48
C GLY A 622 -16.03 -4.99 -7.21
N GLY A 623 -16.16 -4.14 -6.20
CA GLY A 623 -16.92 -4.36 -4.97
C GLY A 623 -18.39 -4.06 -5.12
N ARG A 624 -19.25 -4.80 -4.39
CA ARG A 624 -20.68 -4.54 -4.36
C ARG A 624 -21.01 -3.45 -3.35
N VAL A 625 -21.70 -2.42 -3.80
CA VAL A 625 -22.18 -1.31 -2.96
C VAL A 625 -23.70 -1.27 -2.97
N PHE A 626 -24.30 -1.05 -1.81
CA PHE A 626 -25.71 -0.71 -1.65
C PHE A 626 -25.84 0.63 -0.94
N TYR A 627 -26.80 1.45 -1.38
CA TYR A 627 -27.19 2.64 -0.67
C TYR A 627 -28.71 2.75 -0.58
N THR A 628 -29.19 3.28 0.55
CA THR A 628 -30.56 3.76 0.68
C THR A 628 -30.62 5.11 1.38
N SER A 629 -31.45 6.02 0.86
CA SER A 629 -31.73 7.31 1.50
C SER A 629 -32.73 7.21 2.65
N LEU A 630 -33.24 6.01 2.93
CA LEU A 630 -34.11 5.70 4.07
C LEU A 630 -33.25 5.38 5.31
N GLY A 631 -33.84 5.36 6.50
CA GLY A 631 -33.14 4.92 7.71
C GLY A 631 -33.35 5.79 8.94
N GLY A 632 -34.49 6.45 9.09
CA GLY A 632 -34.85 6.99 10.40
C GLY A 632 -35.40 5.90 11.35
N PRO A 633 -35.55 6.19 12.66
CA PRO A 633 -35.96 5.18 13.64
C PRO A 633 -37.20 4.35 13.29
N LYS A 634 -38.26 4.99 12.76
CA LYS A 634 -39.48 4.28 12.32
C LYS A 634 -39.27 3.39 11.11
N ASP A 635 -38.28 3.68 10.26
CA ASP A 635 -37.91 2.77 9.17
C ASP A 635 -37.29 1.50 9.75
N PHE A 636 -36.42 1.61 10.75
CA PHE A 636 -35.83 0.45 11.45
C PHE A 636 -36.84 -0.40 12.23
N GLU A 637 -38.01 0.16 12.58
CA GLU A 637 -39.13 -0.59 13.14
C GLU A 637 -39.86 -1.43 12.07
N ASN A 638 -39.82 -1.01 10.82
CA ASN A 638 -40.50 -1.65 9.71
C ASN A 638 -39.79 -2.97 9.29
N PRO A 639 -40.50 -4.11 9.25
CA PRO A 639 -39.89 -5.39 8.88
C PRO A 639 -39.38 -5.43 7.43
N ASN A 640 -40.01 -4.71 6.49
CA ASN A 640 -39.57 -4.67 5.09
C ASN A 640 -38.26 -3.91 4.93
N PHE A 641 -38.10 -2.79 5.65
CA PHE A 641 -36.83 -2.05 5.65
C PHE A 641 -35.70 -2.87 6.28
N ARG A 642 -35.94 -3.53 7.43
CA ARG A 642 -34.95 -4.42 8.05
C ARG A 642 -34.57 -5.58 7.14
N ARG A 643 -35.55 -6.18 6.43
CA ARG A 643 -35.32 -7.25 5.44
C ARG A 643 -34.43 -6.77 4.30
N MET A 644 -34.78 -5.63 3.69
CA MET A 644 -34.00 -5.03 2.60
C MET A 644 -32.56 -4.73 3.02
N LEU A 645 -32.36 -4.11 4.18
CA LEU A 645 -31.03 -3.78 4.68
C LEU A 645 -30.21 -5.03 5.03
N THR A 646 -30.85 -6.05 5.60
CA THR A 646 -30.21 -7.36 5.87
C THR A 646 -29.77 -8.02 4.56
N ASN A 647 -30.66 -8.08 3.57
CA ASN A 647 -30.36 -8.66 2.27
C ASN A 647 -29.24 -7.89 1.55
N ALA A 648 -29.22 -6.56 1.65
CA ALA A 648 -28.13 -5.73 1.13
C ALA A 648 -26.77 -6.07 1.74
N ILE A 649 -26.70 -6.27 3.06
CA ILE A 649 -25.45 -6.65 3.75
C ILE A 649 -24.94 -8.00 3.26
N PHE A 650 -25.79 -9.02 3.19
CA PHE A 650 -25.36 -10.34 2.71
C PHE A 650 -25.03 -10.32 1.22
N TRP A 651 -25.82 -9.62 0.41
CA TRP A 651 -25.59 -9.50 -1.03
C TRP A 651 -24.27 -8.79 -1.35
N THR A 652 -23.94 -7.69 -0.65
CA THR A 652 -22.67 -6.98 -0.86
C THR A 652 -21.47 -7.87 -0.51
N ALA A 653 -21.60 -8.69 0.53
CA ALA A 653 -20.62 -9.71 0.91
C ALA A 653 -20.60 -10.97 0.03
N LYS A 654 -21.36 -11.00 -1.08
CA LYS A 654 -21.50 -12.17 -1.98
C LYS A 654 -22.01 -13.43 -1.26
N ARG A 655 -22.87 -13.25 -0.25
CA ARG A 655 -23.58 -14.31 0.48
C ARG A 655 -25.05 -14.32 0.11
N GLU A 656 -25.69 -15.45 0.35
CA GLU A 656 -27.13 -15.62 0.08
C GLU A 656 -27.96 -14.73 1.03
N ALA A 657 -28.83 -13.91 0.44
CA ALA A 657 -29.78 -13.05 1.12
C ALA A 657 -30.86 -13.87 1.85
N GLU A 658 -31.37 -13.34 2.96
CA GLU A 658 -32.38 -14.02 3.81
C GLU A 658 -33.75 -14.07 3.15
#